data_AF-A0A6N3UJD4-F1
#
_entry.id   AF-A0A6N3UJD4-F1
#
_cell.length_a   1.000
_cell.length_b   1.000
_cell.length_c   1.000
_cell.angle_alpha   90.00
_cell.angle_beta   90.00
_cell.angle_gamma   90.00
#
_symmetry.space_group_name_H-M   'P 1'
#
loop_
_entity.id
_entity.type
_entity.pdbx_description
1 polymer ?
#
loop_
_entity_poly.entity_id
_entity_poly.type
_entity_poly.pdbx_seq_one_letter_code
_entity_poly.pdbx_strand_id
1 'polypeptide(L)'
;MSQFFHERIERGTAAKTVPLPALSPAFAYADDAARYAHEMIGDRRDCEYGGVILQRHDGKFFATLPVKGESRMFYHGLVLSTDADNNFLHPPGYTCHAFYHSHPNSYAEVKRFFPTWSKESIETAMSFFSPPDVVFTVGMRGFASIGYLSGLNGSLIKYVPSGSEQETALAESYQKGLIRAKLLITYVHELAAVGELSVIQTNDIWGWKVGKVDADFKVYNPATLPQTPNKQIQQPAYSPVFSSLLDAVKYTRLRLYQQPEQQFGYILKYQGEEQYLATEPVPGTEKLFKPDSVFAFNAAGAVVMPNHLDVVAQYYCDRLYHAPDQVPAQQRQVYKRFVEPGAMAQGIRLSLALRFGRDVAPLPLYITVRDGALLEYQPSSTLAEEPYMRTLSLAEGGGLAIKRDLLGGHVTPTAYVHRLAQMGTLKVLYHSDLWGLPGTVDQHWTPYARLSRRALSPSFLTMDDAARYVHHKIKKSPNADRIFGGLIFQRLDQRFVATEPLAGRSETFDPYGIIPAERMDLTPTGGTIVGFYHSHRPQDSMLLPPGVEQQLYADMLEPHEVCAAIQDRDWAPVRFLSTPQGALLKYVPSGTDREKKFLARVAPPVSNPEHVRHNALQLKLRTHTLKATEYVGQIVRTGDLYVVEGNTLWGNPGKVTTHWKPSPEPAPVPLATEQPALSPVFTQAQDAARYAHQRMGARTKRQFGFILKSVHSEEFVATYPLEGGGLGLDRVFPRKPSERDNTLPGDFKIHGVYLGTPATYFSSPSHVKDVRNLNTLLGFVTPDDFADALGLVNLVKQQRGAFTGDVPLYLSTNDGALLSYVPVNLWAQLTSGLFGSWGRPLLTQILNGELHVTEYVHQVAANGQLEVVIKSALWNAPGHVTQQWVPYKKAAAMPFPATRRFPLSPVFAHPDDAARYVHAHIPHPNQLNVVAAILGKADYNTYVAIEPNSGGEVANAPQTLLFTHKHVDGQLHPVPLFAAGYSRKHLLFSRAYSSQAGYSALENNLLNNMFWPVDICYATRLLKTYDSDNSFEVIYHSTNDGALLKYRRGAALATQQLCESISGSNLTYEGYFAENYEPDRTTRRYYEQAPVSQKPVELLTRVLNTGQLSVITVSRTWPNKGEVQHTLTINIEPAPELFEWDDPRKVQLVPTNGADTPSAPWHDEL
;
A
#
# COMPACT_ATOMS: atom_id res chain seq x y z
N MET A 1 -12.39 44.46 16.58
CA MET A 1 -13.39 43.37 16.64
C MET A 1 -14.76 43.82 16.15
N SER A 2 -15.43 44.89 16.63
CA SER A 2 -16.75 45.26 16.06
C SER A 2 -16.69 45.56 14.55
N GLN A 3 -15.67 46.25 14.05
CA GLN A 3 -15.43 46.42 12.60
C GLN A 3 -15.09 45.13 11.84
N PHE A 4 -14.62 44.09 12.53
CA PHE A 4 -14.37 42.76 11.93
C PHE A 4 -15.67 41.93 11.82
N PHE A 5 -16.72 42.34 12.53
CA PHE A 5 -18.01 41.66 12.63
C PHE A 5 -19.18 42.50 12.07
N HIS A 6 -18.93 43.63 11.40
CA HIS A 6 -19.97 44.59 10.99
C HIS A 6 -19.96 45.01 9.51
N GLU A 7 -19.37 44.23 8.60
CA GLU A 7 -19.66 44.43 7.17
C GLU A 7 -21.02 43.82 6.82
N ARG A 8 -22.02 44.68 6.99
CA ARG A 8 -23.42 44.53 6.61
C ARG A 8 -23.49 44.40 5.08
N ILE A 9 -23.76 43.19 4.57
CA ILE A 9 -24.24 43.01 3.19
C ILE A 9 -25.69 43.53 3.13
N GLU A 10 -25.96 44.47 2.22
CA GLU A 10 -27.31 44.93 1.91
C GLU A 10 -28.21 43.73 1.58
N ARG A 11 -29.30 43.58 2.33
CA ARG A 11 -30.27 42.48 2.17
C ARG A 11 -31.05 42.67 0.88
N GLY A 12 -30.73 41.89 -0.15
CA GLY A 12 -31.59 41.72 -1.32
C GLY A 12 -32.88 40.98 -0.95
N THR A 13 -34.03 41.57 -1.24
CA THR A 13 -35.39 41.06 -0.97
C THR A 13 -35.86 40.03 -2.00
N ALA A 14 -35.05 39.00 -2.27
CA ALA A 14 -35.39 37.94 -3.22
C ALA A 14 -35.17 36.56 -2.60
N ALA A 15 -36.17 35.68 -2.72
CA ALA A 15 -36.08 34.29 -2.29
C ALA A 15 -34.89 33.60 -2.98
N LYS A 16 -34.02 32.96 -2.20
CA LYS A 16 -32.82 32.29 -2.71
C LYS A 16 -33.00 30.79 -2.65
N THR A 17 -33.02 30.14 -3.81
CA THR A 17 -33.03 28.68 -3.90
C THR A 17 -31.59 28.16 -3.92
N VAL A 18 -31.30 27.17 -3.07
CA VAL A 18 -29.99 26.53 -2.92
C VAL A 18 -30.18 25.03 -3.07
N PRO A 19 -29.39 24.34 -3.93
CA PRO A 19 -29.48 22.90 -4.08
C PRO A 19 -29.05 22.22 -2.77
N LEU A 20 -29.87 21.27 -2.29
CA LEU A 20 -29.53 20.50 -1.10
C LEU A 20 -28.27 19.66 -1.37
N PRO A 21 -27.25 19.72 -0.50
CA PRO A 21 -26.09 18.84 -0.63
C PRO A 21 -26.49 17.36 -0.56
N ALA A 22 -25.63 16.48 -1.07
CA ALA A 22 -25.82 15.04 -0.90
C ALA A 22 -25.94 14.69 0.60
N LEU A 23 -26.78 13.72 0.91
CA LEU A 23 -27.07 13.31 2.28
C LEU A 23 -26.24 12.08 2.67
N SER A 24 -25.99 11.96 3.96
CA SER A 24 -25.48 10.75 4.59
C SER A 24 -26.45 9.57 4.42
N PRO A 25 -26.06 8.34 4.79
CA PRO A 25 -27.00 7.29 5.10
C PRO A 25 -27.98 7.69 6.22
N ALA A 26 -29.01 6.87 6.43
CA ALA A 26 -30.00 7.09 7.48
C ALA A 26 -29.47 6.66 8.86
N PHE A 27 -29.69 7.50 9.87
CA PHE A 27 -29.34 7.24 11.27
C PHE A 27 -30.57 7.21 12.16
N ALA A 28 -30.51 6.43 13.23
CA ALA A 28 -31.55 6.40 14.26
C ALA A 28 -31.55 7.65 15.15
N TYR A 29 -30.40 8.32 15.31
CA TYR A 29 -30.22 9.47 16.19
C TYR A 29 -29.46 10.62 15.52
N ALA A 30 -29.80 11.85 15.91
CA ALA A 30 -29.14 13.06 15.41
C ALA A 30 -27.65 13.13 15.78
N ASP A 31 -27.28 12.70 16.99
CA ASP A 31 -25.88 12.68 17.46
C ASP A 31 -25.01 11.79 16.55
N ASP A 32 -25.53 10.66 16.05
CA ASP A 32 -24.83 9.78 15.12
C ASP A 32 -24.69 10.39 13.72
N ALA A 33 -25.72 11.07 13.22
CA ALA A 33 -25.63 11.82 11.97
C ALA A 33 -24.62 12.98 12.07
N ALA A 34 -24.55 13.67 13.21
CA ALA A 34 -23.55 14.71 13.46
C ALA A 34 -22.13 14.13 13.55
N ARG A 35 -21.97 12.96 14.17
CA ARG A 35 -20.70 12.23 14.24
C ARG A 35 -20.22 11.77 12.87
N TYR A 36 -21.14 11.36 12.00
CA TYR A 36 -20.85 11.12 10.59
C TYR A 36 -20.34 12.38 9.88
N ALA A 37 -21.03 13.52 10.02
CA ALA A 37 -20.58 14.78 9.44
C ALA A 37 -19.20 15.21 9.97
N HIS A 38 -18.95 15.01 11.27
CA HIS A 38 -17.66 15.24 11.90
C HIS A 38 -16.54 14.38 11.31
N GLU A 39 -16.78 13.07 11.11
CA GLU A 39 -15.84 12.17 10.47
C GLU A 39 -15.57 12.56 9.00
N MET A 40 -16.59 13.03 8.28
CA MET A 40 -16.43 13.56 6.92
C MET A 40 -15.63 14.86 6.87
N ILE A 41 -15.78 15.76 7.85
CA ILE A 41 -14.92 16.94 7.97
C ILE A 41 -13.48 16.49 8.21
N GLY A 42 -13.28 15.48 9.07
CA GLY A 42 -11.98 14.89 9.35
C GLY A 42 -10.99 15.95 9.81
N ASP A 43 -9.88 16.08 9.09
CA ASP A 43 -8.77 16.99 9.42
C ASP A 43 -8.78 18.29 8.62
N ARG A 44 -9.82 18.50 7.80
CA ARG A 44 -9.96 19.71 6.99
C ARG A 44 -10.27 20.89 7.89
N ARG A 45 -9.30 21.79 8.06
CA ARG A 45 -9.34 22.95 8.96
C ARG A 45 -8.80 24.23 8.29
N ASP A 46 -8.81 24.29 6.95
CA ASP A 46 -8.39 25.47 6.18
C ASP A 46 -9.42 26.61 6.23
N CYS A 47 -10.70 26.26 6.36
CA CYS A 47 -11.81 27.17 6.62
C CYS A 47 -12.86 26.48 7.49
N GLU A 48 -14.00 27.12 7.71
CA GLU A 48 -15.16 26.43 8.28
C GLU A 48 -15.81 25.52 7.26
N TYR A 49 -16.14 24.30 7.67
CA TYR A 49 -17.02 23.39 6.95
C TYR A 49 -18.28 23.22 7.77
N GLY A 50 -19.44 23.12 7.12
CA GLY A 50 -20.69 22.99 7.86
C GLY A 50 -21.84 22.46 7.04
N GLY A 51 -22.99 22.38 7.68
CA GLY A 51 -24.23 21.90 7.10
C GLY A 51 -25.34 21.74 8.13
N VAL A 52 -26.30 20.87 7.83
CA VAL A 52 -27.49 20.63 8.66
C VAL A 52 -27.73 19.15 8.89
N ILE A 53 -28.31 18.84 10.05
CA ILE A 53 -28.91 17.54 10.33
C ILE A 53 -30.40 17.65 10.08
N LEU A 54 -30.90 16.79 9.19
CA LEU A 54 -32.28 16.71 8.75
C LEU A 54 -32.96 15.51 9.38
N GLN A 55 -34.25 15.65 9.69
CA GLN A 55 -35.12 14.56 10.11
C GLN A 55 -36.17 14.32 9.02
N ARG A 56 -36.33 13.06 8.62
CA ARG A 56 -37.38 12.66 7.67
C ARG A 56 -38.65 12.24 8.43
N HIS A 57 -39.78 12.20 7.72
CA HIS A 57 -41.08 11.82 8.28
C HIS A 57 -41.13 10.44 8.98
N ASP A 58 -40.22 9.52 8.63
CA ASP A 58 -40.07 8.21 9.28
C ASP A 58 -39.23 8.28 10.57
N GLY A 59 -38.86 9.48 11.02
CA GLY A 59 -38.10 9.72 12.24
C GLY A 59 -36.59 9.57 12.09
N LYS A 60 -36.09 9.13 10.93
CA LYS A 60 -34.65 8.92 10.69
C LYS A 60 -33.92 10.24 10.41
N PHE A 61 -32.66 10.30 10.82
CA PHE A 61 -31.79 11.47 10.70
C PHE A 61 -30.79 11.32 9.57
N PHE A 62 -30.49 12.43 8.90
CA PHE A 62 -29.57 12.53 7.78
C PHE A 62 -28.70 13.78 7.95
N ALA A 63 -27.39 13.66 7.85
CA ALA A 63 -26.53 14.83 7.72
C ALA A 63 -26.39 15.20 6.25
N THR A 64 -26.37 16.50 5.93
CA THR A 64 -25.78 16.93 4.66
C THR A 64 -24.29 16.58 4.64
N LEU A 65 -23.70 16.36 3.46
CA LEU A 65 -22.25 16.31 3.36
C LEU A 65 -21.66 17.71 3.65
N PRO A 66 -20.52 17.80 4.36
CA PRO A 66 -19.92 19.09 4.74
C PRO A 66 -19.62 19.96 3.52
N VAL A 67 -20.19 21.16 3.50
CA VAL A 67 -19.93 22.18 2.49
C VAL A 67 -18.81 23.09 2.96
N LYS A 68 -17.90 23.43 2.06
CA LYS A 68 -16.82 24.39 2.32
C LYS A 68 -17.38 25.80 2.44
N GLY A 69 -17.14 26.46 3.56
CA GLY A 69 -17.45 27.87 3.75
C GLY A 69 -16.47 28.80 3.02
N GLU A 70 -16.85 30.07 2.87
CA GLU A 70 -16.02 31.09 2.23
C GLU A 70 -15.09 31.83 3.23
N SER A 71 -15.32 31.67 4.53
CA SER A 71 -14.63 32.43 5.57
C SER A 71 -14.53 31.69 6.91
N ARG A 72 -14.41 32.44 8.01
CA ARG A 72 -14.30 31.98 9.41
C ARG A 72 -15.65 31.97 10.15
N MET A 73 -16.74 32.12 9.41
CA MET A 73 -18.08 31.82 9.87
C MET A 73 -18.80 31.07 8.76
N PHE A 74 -19.40 29.94 9.12
CA PHE A 74 -20.15 29.11 8.20
C PHE A 74 -21.53 29.72 7.97
N TYR A 75 -21.80 30.09 6.72
CA TYR A 75 -23.11 30.63 6.34
C TYR A 75 -24.05 29.49 5.94
N HIS A 76 -25.05 29.20 6.78
CA HIS A 76 -26.01 28.13 6.54
C HIS A 76 -26.89 28.33 5.30
N GLY A 77 -26.97 29.54 4.75
CA GLY A 77 -27.59 29.77 3.43
C GLY A 77 -26.76 29.26 2.24
N LEU A 78 -25.63 28.56 2.49
CA LEU A 78 -24.95 27.72 1.50
C LEU A 78 -25.57 26.33 1.38
N VAL A 79 -26.39 25.90 2.35
CA VAL A 79 -27.02 24.57 2.39
C VAL A 79 -28.54 24.63 2.50
N LEU A 80 -29.11 25.76 2.93
CA LEU A 80 -30.55 25.98 3.06
C LEU A 80 -31.02 27.10 2.14
N SER A 81 -32.18 26.89 1.52
CA SER A 81 -32.89 27.92 0.78
C SER A 81 -33.57 28.92 1.72
N THR A 82 -33.86 30.13 1.23
CA THR A 82 -34.59 31.15 1.98
C THR A 82 -35.83 31.66 1.25
N ASP A 83 -36.84 32.08 2.03
CA ASP A 83 -38.01 32.78 1.50
C ASP A 83 -37.70 34.25 1.14
N ALA A 84 -38.73 34.99 0.71
CA ALA A 84 -38.59 36.40 0.33
C ALA A 84 -38.20 37.33 1.49
N ASP A 85 -38.48 36.91 2.74
CA ASP A 85 -38.10 37.61 3.97
C ASP A 85 -36.73 37.15 4.51
N ASN A 86 -36.05 36.28 3.75
CA ASN A 86 -34.76 35.68 4.04
C ASN A 86 -34.77 34.73 5.26
N ASN A 87 -35.91 34.14 5.60
CA ASN A 87 -36.00 33.05 6.57
C ASN A 87 -35.60 31.72 5.93
N PHE A 88 -34.92 30.85 6.68
CA PHE A 88 -34.59 29.53 6.17
C PHE A 88 -35.82 28.66 5.95
N LEU A 89 -35.79 27.88 4.87
CA LEU A 89 -36.80 26.90 4.54
C LEU A 89 -36.30 25.50 4.84
N HIS A 90 -37.18 24.67 5.40
CA HIS A 90 -36.90 23.25 5.51
C HIS A 90 -36.83 22.61 4.12
N PRO A 91 -35.83 21.75 3.83
CA PRO A 91 -35.75 21.06 2.56
C PRO A 91 -36.98 20.17 2.31
N PRO A 92 -37.48 20.04 1.06
CA PRO A 92 -38.65 19.21 0.76
C PRO A 92 -38.50 17.77 1.29
N GLY A 93 -39.49 17.31 2.08
CA GLY A 93 -39.50 15.96 2.66
C GLY A 93 -38.74 15.82 3.99
N TYR A 94 -38.13 16.89 4.50
CA TYR A 94 -37.34 16.90 5.72
C TYR A 94 -37.69 18.09 6.63
N THR A 95 -37.42 17.95 7.92
CA THR A 95 -37.35 19.06 8.88
C THR A 95 -35.89 19.25 9.31
N CYS A 96 -35.46 20.49 9.51
CA CYS A 96 -34.11 20.76 9.99
C CYS A 96 -34.09 20.54 11.51
N HIS A 97 -33.26 19.61 11.97
CA HIS A 97 -33.18 19.25 13.38
C HIS A 97 -32.02 19.97 14.09
N ALA A 98 -30.87 20.08 13.41
CA ALA A 98 -29.67 20.71 13.97
C ALA A 98 -28.80 21.40 12.93
N PHE A 99 -27.97 22.32 13.39
CA PHE A 99 -26.86 22.89 12.63
C PHE A 99 -25.55 22.22 13.05
N TYR A 100 -24.60 22.09 12.12
CA TYR A 100 -23.23 21.71 12.46
C TYR A 100 -22.21 22.51 11.68
N HIS A 101 -21.07 22.79 12.30
CA HIS A 101 -19.91 23.37 11.64
C HIS A 101 -18.59 22.98 12.32
N SER A 102 -17.47 23.34 11.69
CA SER A 102 -16.12 23.24 12.23
C SER A 102 -15.47 24.61 12.29
N HIS A 103 -14.45 24.79 13.13
CA HIS A 103 -13.59 25.97 13.10
C HIS A 103 -12.30 25.70 12.31
N PRO A 104 -11.68 26.72 11.69
CA PRO A 104 -10.35 26.60 11.10
C PRO A 104 -9.25 26.49 12.16
N ASN A 105 -8.10 25.92 11.80
CA ASN A 105 -6.90 25.93 12.66
C ASN A 105 -6.23 27.32 12.62
N SER A 106 -6.75 28.25 13.43
CA SER A 106 -6.35 29.67 13.45
C SER A 106 -5.46 30.03 14.64
N TYR A 107 -4.61 29.10 15.10
CA TYR A 107 -3.84 29.25 16.35
C TYR A 107 -3.07 30.59 16.43
N ALA A 108 -2.31 30.93 15.39
CA ALA A 108 -1.48 32.15 15.36
C ALA A 108 -2.31 33.42 15.48
N GLU A 109 -3.51 33.43 14.91
CA GLU A 109 -4.38 34.58 14.93
C GLU A 109 -5.10 34.73 16.26
N VAL A 110 -5.64 33.64 16.82
CA VAL A 110 -6.26 33.66 18.15
C VAL A 110 -5.22 34.09 19.20
N LYS A 111 -3.97 33.60 19.09
CA LYS A 111 -2.85 34.07 19.93
C LYS A 111 -2.58 35.56 19.77
N ARG A 112 -2.69 36.11 18.56
CA ARG A 112 -2.50 37.54 18.30
C ARG A 112 -3.59 38.40 18.95
N PHE A 113 -4.85 37.94 18.91
CA PHE A 113 -5.97 38.65 19.53
C PHE A 113 -6.02 38.51 21.06
N PHE A 114 -5.57 37.36 21.58
CA PHE A 114 -5.52 37.05 23.01
C PHE A 114 -4.10 36.69 23.46
N PRO A 115 -3.17 37.68 23.48
CA PRO A 115 -1.76 37.41 23.76
C PRO A 115 -1.52 36.82 25.16
N THR A 116 -2.39 37.15 26.12
CA THR A 116 -2.32 36.68 27.52
C THR A 116 -2.89 35.28 27.73
N TRP A 117 -3.62 34.71 26.77
CA TRP A 117 -4.16 33.36 26.91
C TRP A 117 -3.06 32.29 26.87
N SER A 118 -3.23 31.26 27.69
CA SER A 118 -2.39 30.07 27.66
C SER A 118 -2.58 29.30 26.34
N LYS A 119 -1.68 28.36 26.05
CA LYS A 119 -1.79 27.50 24.87
C LYS A 119 -3.12 26.74 24.88
N GLU A 120 -3.45 26.15 26.03
CA GLU A 120 -4.65 25.36 26.28
C GLU A 120 -5.92 26.19 26.06
N SER A 121 -5.89 27.45 26.49
CA SER A 121 -7.02 28.38 26.27
C SER A 121 -7.21 28.72 24.80
N ILE A 122 -6.15 28.75 24.00
CA ILE A 122 -6.26 29.05 22.56
C ILE A 122 -6.78 27.83 21.79
N GLU A 123 -6.27 26.65 22.11
CA GLU A 123 -6.70 25.38 21.50
C GLU A 123 -8.16 25.04 21.81
N THR A 124 -8.56 25.24 23.07
CA THR A 124 -9.96 25.06 23.49
C THR A 124 -10.86 26.06 22.78
N ALA A 125 -10.41 27.30 22.51
CA ALA A 125 -11.23 28.32 21.85
C ALA A 125 -11.59 27.91 20.42
N MET A 126 -10.67 27.25 19.73
CA MET A 126 -10.88 26.72 18.38
C MET A 126 -11.66 25.40 18.37
N SER A 127 -11.97 24.86 19.54
CA SER A 127 -12.74 23.62 19.71
C SER A 127 -14.04 23.84 20.50
N PHE A 128 -14.43 25.10 20.72
CA PHE A 128 -15.58 25.50 21.52
C PHE A 128 -16.44 26.52 20.77
N PHE A 129 -17.74 26.58 21.06
CA PHE A 129 -18.67 27.52 20.42
C PHE A 129 -18.19 28.96 20.62
N SER A 130 -17.94 29.67 19.52
CA SER A 130 -17.59 31.08 19.55
C SER A 130 -18.83 31.91 19.96
N PRO A 131 -18.65 33.15 20.45
CA PRO A 131 -19.79 34.00 20.80
C PRO A 131 -20.82 34.17 19.67
N PRO A 132 -20.43 34.38 18.39
CA PRO A 132 -21.36 34.34 17.26
C PRO A 132 -22.11 33.01 17.10
N ASP A 133 -21.45 31.87 17.33
CA ASP A 133 -22.07 30.55 17.24
C ASP A 133 -23.19 30.39 18.28
N VAL A 134 -22.94 30.85 19.51
CA VAL A 134 -23.94 30.82 20.59
C VAL A 134 -25.12 31.72 20.24
N VAL A 135 -24.86 32.96 19.80
CA VAL A 135 -25.92 33.90 19.40
C VAL A 135 -26.76 33.33 18.26
N PHE A 136 -26.13 32.73 17.25
CA PHE A 136 -26.82 32.09 16.13
C PHE A 136 -27.65 30.90 16.60
N THR A 137 -27.07 29.99 17.38
CA THR A 137 -27.76 28.76 17.84
C THR A 137 -28.96 29.08 18.74
N VAL A 138 -28.82 30.03 19.67
CA VAL A 138 -29.92 30.49 20.53
C VAL A 138 -31.01 31.20 19.70
N GLY A 139 -30.61 32.06 18.77
CA GLY A 139 -31.55 32.79 17.90
C GLY A 139 -32.33 31.88 16.94
N MET A 140 -31.72 30.79 16.47
CA MET A 140 -32.31 29.84 15.53
C MET A 140 -33.04 28.67 16.20
N ARG A 141 -33.15 28.64 17.54
CA ARG A 141 -33.73 27.52 18.31
C ARG A 141 -35.14 27.09 17.86
N GLY A 142 -35.92 28.03 17.30
CA GLY A 142 -37.27 27.78 16.80
C GLY A 142 -37.30 27.07 15.45
N PHE A 143 -36.20 27.09 14.69
CA PHE A 143 -36.04 26.41 13.40
C PHE A 143 -35.25 25.10 13.54
N ALA A 144 -34.18 25.10 14.34
CA ALA A 144 -33.40 23.91 14.69
C ALA A 144 -32.96 24.01 16.15
N SER A 145 -33.18 22.96 16.94
CA SER A 145 -33.06 23.01 18.40
C SER A 145 -31.67 22.67 18.93
N ILE A 146 -30.70 22.37 18.05
CA ILE A 146 -29.38 21.86 18.44
C ILE A 146 -28.29 22.47 17.55
N GLY A 147 -27.15 22.80 18.15
CA GLY A 147 -25.90 23.11 17.45
C GLY A 147 -24.83 22.07 17.77
N TYR A 148 -24.10 21.61 16.75
CA TYR A 148 -22.92 20.76 16.90
C TYR A 148 -21.67 21.50 16.41
N LEU A 149 -20.56 21.33 17.14
CA LEU A 149 -19.26 21.84 16.73
C LEU A 149 -18.25 20.72 16.62
N SER A 150 -17.70 20.56 15.42
CA SER A 150 -16.56 19.71 15.11
C SER A 150 -15.26 20.44 15.46
N GLY A 151 -14.69 20.12 16.62
CA GLY A 151 -13.48 20.73 17.15
C GLY A 151 -12.19 20.17 16.54
N LEU A 152 -11.05 20.67 17.03
CA LEU A 152 -9.73 20.16 16.66
C LEU A 152 -9.50 18.78 17.28
N ASN A 153 -8.56 18.03 16.69
CA ASN A 153 -8.07 16.73 17.19
C ASN A 153 -9.22 15.75 17.51
N GLY A 154 -10.22 15.71 16.62
CA GLY A 154 -11.33 14.75 16.69
C GLY A 154 -12.35 14.97 17.81
N SER A 155 -12.48 16.17 18.39
CA SER A 155 -13.58 16.44 19.35
C SER A 155 -14.89 16.81 18.66
N LEU A 156 -16.01 16.39 19.25
CA LEU A 156 -17.36 16.78 18.82
C LEU A 156 -18.17 17.17 20.06
N ILE A 157 -18.66 18.40 20.09
CA ILE A 157 -19.50 18.92 21.16
C ILE A 157 -20.89 19.31 20.65
N LYS A 158 -21.86 19.26 21.55
CA LYS A 158 -23.27 19.57 21.31
C LYS A 158 -23.73 20.65 22.28
N TYR A 159 -24.48 21.62 21.77
CA TYR A 159 -25.21 22.60 22.57
C TYR A 159 -26.70 22.56 22.29
N VAL A 160 -27.51 22.43 23.33
CA VAL A 160 -28.98 22.50 23.27
C VAL A 160 -29.43 23.75 24.03
N PRO A 161 -30.01 24.75 23.33
CA PRO A 161 -30.52 25.94 23.97
C PRO A 161 -31.69 25.63 24.93
N SER A 162 -31.67 26.20 26.13
CA SER A 162 -32.77 26.00 27.11
C SER A 162 -33.98 26.90 26.84
N GLY A 163 -33.77 28.03 26.18
CA GLY A 163 -34.76 29.09 26.03
C GLY A 163 -34.98 29.92 27.30
N SER A 164 -34.11 29.78 28.31
CA SER A 164 -34.22 30.54 29.56
C SER A 164 -33.89 32.03 29.39
N GLU A 165 -34.39 32.87 30.30
CA GLU A 165 -34.06 34.30 30.33
C GLU A 165 -32.56 34.52 30.56
N GLN A 166 -31.93 33.68 31.39
CA GLN A 166 -30.49 33.73 31.67
C GLN A 166 -29.67 33.44 30.40
N GLU A 167 -30.08 32.45 29.59
CA GLU A 167 -29.45 32.14 28.31
C GLU A 167 -29.59 33.30 27.32
N THR A 168 -30.79 33.91 27.25
CA THR A 168 -31.05 35.06 26.38
C THR A 168 -30.18 36.26 26.76
N ALA A 169 -30.07 36.55 28.07
CA ALA A 169 -29.21 37.61 28.58
C ALA A 169 -27.72 37.36 28.27
N LEU A 170 -27.26 36.10 28.35
CA LEU A 170 -25.90 35.73 27.98
C LEU A 170 -25.65 35.98 26.48
N ALA A 171 -26.56 35.53 25.60
CA ALA A 171 -26.46 35.76 24.16
C ALA A 171 -26.44 37.27 23.80
N GLU A 172 -27.30 38.08 24.43
CA GLU A 172 -27.27 39.54 24.26
C GLU A 172 -25.94 40.16 24.70
N SER A 173 -25.33 39.64 25.78
CA SER A 173 -24.03 40.12 26.27
C SER A 173 -22.90 39.83 25.28
N TYR A 174 -22.96 38.67 24.60
CA TYR A 174 -22.05 38.33 23.51
C TYR A 174 -22.23 39.26 22.32
N GLN A 175 -23.48 39.55 21.94
CA GLN A 175 -23.79 40.46 20.82
C GLN A 175 -23.33 41.90 21.08
N LYS A 176 -23.42 42.38 22.33
CA LYS A 176 -22.94 43.70 22.77
C LYS A 176 -21.41 43.77 22.92
N GLY A 177 -20.69 42.64 22.80
CA GLY A 177 -19.23 42.57 22.88
C GLY A 177 -18.65 42.84 24.27
N LEU A 178 -19.46 42.71 25.32
CA LEU A 178 -19.12 43.05 26.72
C LEU A 178 -18.17 42.07 27.40
N ILE A 179 -17.82 40.95 26.76
CA ILE A 179 -16.98 39.92 27.37
C ILE A 179 -15.56 40.03 26.83
N ARG A 180 -14.75 40.87 27.46
CA ARG A 180 -13.31 40.97 27.20
C ARG A 180 -12.54 40.99 28.52
N ALA A 181 -12.20 39.79 29.02
CA ALA A 181 -11.10 39.51 29.97
C ALA A 181 -11.19 38.13 30.66
N LYS A 182 -12.26 37.33 30.46
CA LYS A 182 -12.41 36.05 31.18
C LYS A 182 -11.46 34.96 30.64
N LEU A 183 -11.10 34.02 31.51
CA LEU A 183 -10.45 32.76 31.12
C LEU A 183 -11.43 31.93 30.30
N LEU A 184 -10.94 31.18 29.31
CA LEU A 184 -11.83 30.43 28.41
C LEU A 184 -12.69 29.39 29.15
N ILE A 185 -12.14 28.71 30.15
CA ILE A 185 -12.89 27.76 30.97
C ILE A 185 -14.14 28.38 31.61
N THR A 186 -14.12 29.68 31.92
CA THR A 186 -15.28 30.39 32.45
C THR A 186 -16.41 30.48 31.41
N TYR A 187 -16.10 30.66 30.13
CA TYR A 187 -17.11 30.65 29.07
C TYR A 187 -17.75 29.27 28.91
N VAL A 188 -16.95 28.20 29.03
CA VAL A 188 -17.44 26.82 28.96
C VAL A 188 -18.47 26.57 30.07
N HIS A 189 -18.14 26.92 31.32
CA HIS A 189 -19.06 26.76 32.44
C HIS A 189 -20.27 27.68 32.37
N GLU A 190 -20.12 28.93 31.92
CA GLU A 190 -21.24 29.87 31.74
C GLU A 190 -22.26 29.33 30.74
N LEU A 191 -21.80 28.83 29.59
CA LEU A 191 -22.66 28.24 28.58
C LEU A 191 -23.33 26.95 29.09
N ALA A 192 -22.57 26.08 29.77
CA ALA A 192 -23.08 24.85 30.36
C ALA A 192 -24.09 25.08 31.50
N ALA A 193 -24.07 26.24 32.16
CA ALA A 193 -24.99 26.59 33.23
C ALA A 193 -26.35 27.11 32.72
N VAL A 194 -26.38 27.73 31.54
CA VAL A 194 -27.61 28.33 30.98
C VAL A 194 -28.30 27.46 29.93
N GLY A 195 -27.61 26.46 29.38
CA GLY A 195 -28.16 25.47 28.45
C GLY A 195 -27.61 24.08 28.72
N GLU A 196 -27.72 23.16 27.77
CA GLU A 196 -27.06 21.86 27.86
C GLU A 196 -25.87 21.76 26.92
N LEU A 197 -24.67 21.85 27.47
CA LEU A 197 -23.43 21.56 26.78
C LEU A 197 -23.00 20.12 27.05
N SER A 198 -22.76 19.34 25.99
CA SER A 198 -22.34 17.94 26.09
C SER A 198 -21.17 17.65 25.14
N VAL A 199 -20.25 16.78 25.59
CA VAL A 199 -19.15 16.26 24.77
C VAL A 199 -19.56 14.90 24.21
N ILE A 200 -19.78 14.82 22.90
CA ILE A 200 -20.20 13.59 22.20
C ILE A 200 -18.98 12.71 21.88
N GLN A 201 -17.90 13.34 21.41
CA GLN A 201 -16.62 12.69 21.18
C GLN A 201 -15.52 13.53 21.82
N THR A 202 -14.71 12.88 22.64
CA THR A 202 -13.73 13.57 23.51
C THR A 202 -12.31 13.41 23.00
N ASN A 203 -11.45 14.30 23.49
CA ASN A 203 -10.01 14.27 23.32
C ASN A 203 -9.35 14.84 24.58
N ASP A 204 -8.07 15.17 24.49
CA ASP A 204 -7.28 15.73 25.58
C ASP A 204 -7.73 17.14 26.01
N ILE A 205 -8.27 17.97 25.10
CA ILE A 205 -8.91 19.25 25.44
C ILE A 205 -10.05 19.00 26.44
N TRP A 206 -10.92 18.04 26.13
CA TRP A 206 -12.10 17.71 26.94
C TRP A 206 -11.78 16.73 28.08
N GLY A 207 -10.51 16.57 28.44
CA GLY A 207 -10.06 15.75 29.56
C GLY A 207 -10.40 14.26 29.42
N TRP A 208 -10.67 13.80 28.20
CA TRP A 208 -11.16 12.45 27.88
C TRP A 208 -12.49 12.09 28.56
N LYS A 209 -13.31 13.08 28.88
CA LYS A 209 -14.68 12.88 29.39
C LYS A 209 -15.71 13.12 28.29
N VAL A 210 -16.74 12.27 28.27
CA VAL A 210 -17.91 12.38 27.40
C VAL A 210 -19.17 12.62 28.25
N GLY A 211 -20.24 13.11 27.62
CA GLY A 211 -21.50 13.45 28.29
C GLY A 211 -21.61 14.92 28.68
N LYS A 212 -22.56 15.23 29.56
CA LYS A 212 -22.90 16.60 29.96
C LYS A 212 -21.73 17.26 30.70
N VAL A 213 -21.43 18.50 30.34
CA VAL A 213 -20.45 19.35 31.03
C VAL A 213 -21.09 19.90 32.29
N ASP A 214 -20.53 19.56 33.45
CA ASP A 214 -20.98 20.02 34.77
C ASP A 214 -20.04 21.10 35.36
N ALA A 215 -20.32 21.54 36.58
CA ALA A 215 -19.52 22.55 37.27
C ALA A 215 -18.12 22.06 37.66
N ASP A 216 -17.92 20.74 37.83
CA ASP A 216 -16.65 20.12 38.21
C ASP A 216 -15.80 19.71 36.99
N PHE A 217 -16.33 19.91 35.78
CA PHE A 217 -15.66 19.60 34.54
C PHE A 217 -14.35 20.40 34.39
N LYS A 218 -13.29 19.74 33.94
CA LYS A 218 -11.99 20.37 33.71
C LYS A 218 -11.50 20.07 32.31
N VAL A 219 -11.14 21.13 31.60
CA VAL A 219 -10.41 21.06 30.33
C VAL A 219 -8.95 20.71 30.62
N TYR A 220 -8.31 19.88 29.79
CA TYR A 220 -6.95 19.35 29.97
C TYR A 220 -6.70 18.76 31.35
N ASN A 221 -7.39 17.67 31.70
CA ASN A 221 -7.08 16.94 32.92
C ASN A 221 -5.82 16.07 32.74
N PRO A 222 -4.65 16.43 33.31
CA PRO A 222 -3.41 15.71 33.02
C PRO A 222 -3.40 14.31 33.63
N ALA A 223 -4.24 14.05 34.64
CA ALA A 223 -4.35 12.76 35.30
C ALA A 223 -4.94 11.66 34.41
N THR A 224 -5.67 12.02 33.34
CA THR A 224 -6.29 11.04 32.44
C THR A 224 -5.38 10.62 31.28
N LEU A 225 -4.39 11.44 30.91
CA LEU A 225 -3.46 11.17 29.79
C LEU A 225 -2.78 9.78 29.75
N PRO A 226 -2.40 9.14 30.88
CA PRO A 226 -1.73 7.83 30.86
C PRO A 226 -2.65 6.63 30.66
N GLN A 227 -3.98 6.81 30.60
CA GLN A 227 -4.95 5.71 30.60
C GLN A 227 -5.97 5.80 29.45
N THR A 228 -5.81 6.75 28.53
CA THR A 228 -6.89 7.08 27.59
C THR A 228 -6.73 6.43 26.22
N PRO A 229 -7.81 5.84 25.67
CA PRO A 229 -7.81 5.29 24.33
C PRO A 229 -7.65 6.41 23.29
N ASN A 230 -7.32 6.07 22.04
CA ASN A 230 -7.14 7.09 21.00
C ASN A 230 -8.46 7.79 20.62
N LYS A 231 -9.62 7.18 20.88
CA LYS A 231 -10.96 7.76 20.65
C LYS A 231 -11.94 7.29 21.72
N GLN A 232 -12.72 8.20 22.29
CA GLN A 232 -13.81 7.86 23.21
C GLN A 232 -15.09 8.64 22.85
N ILE A 233 -16.20 7.91 22.80
CA ILE A 233 -17.50 8.37 22.32
C ILE A 233 -18.54 8.18 23.42
N GLN A 234 -19.48 9.12 23.53
CA GLN A 234 -20.63 9.01 24.41
C GLN A 234 -21.50 7.81 24.00
N GLN A 235 -21.72 6.88 24.93
CA GLN A 235 -22.58 5.71 24.71
C GLN A 235 -24.01 5.98 25.23
N PRO A 236 -25.05 5.39 24.60
CA PRO A 236 -24.96 4.56 23.40
C PRO A 236 -24.80 5.42 22.14
N ALA A 237 -23.88 5.02 21.26
CA ALA A 237 -23.75 5.54 19.91
C ALA A 237 -23.95 4.41 18.91
N TYR A 238 -24.47 4.72 17.72
CA TYR A 238 -24.86 3.73 16.74
C TYR A 238 -24.30 3.98 15.34
N SER A 239 -24.22 2.90 14.58
CA SER A 239 -23.97 2.95 13.13
C SER A 239 -25.18 3.52 12.38
N PRO A 240 -25.06 3.74 11.06
CA PRO A 240 -26.23 3.86 10.20
C PRO A 240 -27.14 2.63 10.28
N VAL A 241 -28.34 2.80 9.72
CA VAL A 241 -29.29 1.70 9.51
C VAL A 241 -28.93 0.93 8.24
N PHE A 242 -28.70 -0.37 8.38
CA PHE A 242 -28.41 -1.31 7.30
C PHE A 242 -29.62 -2.19 6.99
N SER A 243 -29.76 -2.62 5.74
CA SER A 243 -30.80 -3.56 5.31
C SER A 243 -30.44 -5.04 5.54
N SER A 244 -29.22 -5.33 6.01
CA SER A 244 -28.77 -6.70 6.29
C SER A 244 -27.90 -6.76 7.55
N LEU A 245 -28.00 -7.89 8.27
CA LEU A 245 -27.13 -8.20 9.41
C LEU A 245 -25.65 -8.19 8.99
N LEU A 246 -25.37 -8.76 7.82
CA LEU A 246 -24.00 -8.94 7.34
C LEU A 246 -23.32 -7.59 7.03
N ASP A 247 -24.05 -6.60 6.51
CA ASP A 247 -23.48 -5.27 6.29
C ASP A 247 -23.21 -4.52 7.60
N ALA A 248 -24.05 -4.71 8.62
CA ALA A 248 -23.77 -4.22 9.97
C ALA A 248 -22.49 -4.88 10.55
N VAL A 249 -22.31 -6.19 10.39
CA VAL A 249 -21.09 -6.91 10.82
C VAL A 249 -19.84 -6.42 10.05
N LYS A 250 -19.95 -6.17 8.75
CA LYS A 250 -18.82 -5.60 7.97
C LYS A 250 -18.42 -4.23 8.50
N TYR A 251 -19.41 -3.37 8.77
CA TYR A 251 -19.17 -2.05 9.32
C TYR A 251 -18.41 -2.15 10.65
N THR A 252 -18.85 -3.02 11.58
CA THR A 252 -18.18 -3.18 12.87
C THR A 252 -16.75 -3.70 12.72
N ARG A 253 -16.53 -4.71 11.86
CA ARG A 253 -15.18 -5.21 11.54
C ARG A 253 -14.23 -4.08 11.16
N LEU A 254 -14.66 -3.20 10.26
CA LEU A 254 -13.83 -2.10 9.79
C LEU A 254 -13.59 -1.02 10.86
N ARG A 255 -14.57 -0.76 11.73
CA ARG A 255 -14.41 0.15 12.88
C ARG A 255 -13.42 -0.39 13.91
N LEU A 256 -13.45 -1.69 14.21
CA LEU A 256 -12.62 -2.33 15.24
C LEU A 256 -11.11 -2.22 14.97
N TYR A 257 -10.69 -2.13 13.71
CA TYR A 257 -9.28 -1.95 13.34
C TYR A 257 -8.72 -0.55 13.62
N GLN A 258 -9.58 0.45 13.87
CA GLN A 258 -9.15 1.82 14.11
C GLN A 258 -8.49 2.04 15.48
N GLN A 259 -8.59 1.07 16.39
CA GLN A 259 -8.11 1.18 17.77
C GLN A 259 -7.32 -0.09 18.16
N PRO A 260 -6.17 0.04 18.85
CA PRO A 260 -5.35 -1.10 19.27
C PRO A 260 -5.91 -1.83 20.51
N GLU A 261 -6.80 -1.21 21.29
CA GLU A 261 -7.38 -1.80 22.48
C GLU A 261 -8.36 -2.93 22.14
N GLN A 262 -8.58 -3.83 23.10
CA GLN A 262 -9.69 -4.78 23.00
C GLN A 262 -11.02 -4.01 22.98
N GLN A 263 -11.95 -4.47 22.16
CA GLN A 263 -13.21 -3.79 21.89
C GLN A 263 -14.35 -4.79 21.75
N PHE A 264 -15.55 -4.38 22.14
CA PHE A 264 -16.77 -5.15 21.94
C PHE A 264 -17.97 -4.24 21.67
N GLY A 265 -19.07 -4.84 21.24
CA GLY A 265 -20.37 -4.19 21.15
C GLY A 265 -21.46 -5.16 20.69
N TYR A 266 -22.58 -4.59 20.27
CA TYR A 266 -23.80 -5.34 19.94
C TYR A 266 -24.32 -4.99 18.55
N ILE A 267 -25.00 -5.96 17.94
CA ILE A 267 -25.82 -5.74 16.76
C ILE A 267 -27.29 -5.83 17.16
N LEU A 268 -28.05 -4.85 16.72
CA LEU A 268 -29.45 -4.63 17.03
C LEU A 268 -30.30 -4.75 15.76
N LYS A 269 -31.53 -5.22 15.92
CA LYS A 269 -32.53 -5.33 14.85
C LYS A 269 -33.82 -4.63 15.26
N TYR A 270 -34.42 -3.89 14.34
CA TYR A 270 -35.77 -3.34 14.54
C TYR A 270 -36.82 -4.45 14.58
N GLN A 271 -37.71 -4.41 15.56
CA GLN A 271 -38.80 -5.38 15.69
C GLN A 271 -39.70 -5.33 14.45
N GLY A 272 -39.84 -6.47 13.78
CA GLY A 272 -40.70 -6.60 12.59
C GLY A 272 -40.11 -6.05 11.29
N GLU A 273 -38.88 -5.50 11.29
CA GLU A 273 -38.22 -4.97 10.09
C GLU A 273 -36.86 -5.65 9.84
N GLU A 274 -36.50 -5.88 8.58
CA GLU A 274 -35.14 -6.30 8.18
C GLU A 274 -34.19 -5.09 8.14
N GLN A 275 -34.10 -4.40 9.28
CA GLN A 275 -33.22 -3.26 9.48
C GLN A 275 -32.35 -3.47 10.70
N TYR A 276 -31.06 -3.23 10.53
CA TYR A 276 -30.01 -3.55 11.48
C TYR A 276 -29.16 -2.32 11.78
N LEU A 277 -28.66 -2.23 13.00
CA LEU A 277 -27.68 -1.23 13.41
C LEU A 277 -26.72 -1.86 14.43
N ALA A 278 -25.50 -1.35 14.46
CA ALA A 278 -24.50 -1.76 15.42
C ALA A 278 -24.25 -0.63 16.43
N THR A 279 -23.96 -0.98 17.67
CA THR A 279 -23.41 -0.01 18.62
C THR A 279 -22.01 0.39 18.18
N GLU A 280 -21.51 1.55 18.57
CA GLU A 280 -20.08 1.88 18.41
C GLU A 280 -19.23 1.03 19.36
N PRO A 281 -18.02 0.61 18.95
CA PRO A 281 -17.16 -0.22 19.78
C PRO A 281 -16.80 0.46 21.10
N VAL A 282 -16.86 -0.30 22.20
CA VAL A 282 -16.41 0.16 23.52
C VAL A 282 -14.96 -0.32 23.75
N PRO A 283 -13.96 0.59 23.76
CA PRO A 283 -12.57 0.22 23.96
C PRO A 283 -12.24 -0.02 25.45
N GLY A 284 -11.31 -0.93 25.72
CA GLY A 284 -10.50 -0.93 26.95
C GLY A 284 -11.20 -1.24 28.27
N THR A 285 -12.45 -1.69 28.28
CA THR A 285 -13.13 -2.04 29.55
C THR A 285 -12.62 -3.37 30.12
N GLU A 286 -12.50 -3.44 31.44
CA GLU A 286 -12.31 -4.70 32.18
C GLU A 286 -13.61 -5.53 32.24
N LYS A 287 -14.76 -4.87 32.09
CA LYS A 287 -16.10 -5.48 32.11
C LYS A 287 -16.57 -5.81 30.69
N LEU A 288 -15.84 -6.70 30.00
CA LEU A 288 -16.18 -7.08 28.63
C LEU A 288 -17.62 -7.61 28.54
N PHE A 289 -18.31 -7.21 27.46
CA PHE A 289 -19.69 -7.59 27.19
C PHE A 289 -20.70 -7.18 28.27
N LYS A 290 -20.39 -6.39 29.30
CA LYS A 290 -21.47 -5.96 30.20
C LYS A 290 -22.37 -4.91 29.52
N PRO A 291 -23.71 -5.07 29.56
CA PRO A 291 -24.62 -4.09 28.96
C PRO A 291 -24.51 -2.68 29.56
N ASP A 292 -24.07 -2.54 30.82
CA ASP A 292 -23.85 -1.24 31.53
C ASP A 292 -22.80 -0.34 30.89
N SER A 293 -21.94 -0.90 30.06
CA SER A 293 -20.90 -0.17 29.35
C SER A 293 -21.40 0.45 28.03
N VAL A 294 -22.62 0.10 27.59
CA VAL A 294 -23.22 0.55 26.32
C VAL A 294 -24.60 1.17 26.54
N PHE A 295 -25.47 0.47 27.26
CA PHE A 295 -26.88 0.84 27.43
C PHE A 295 -27.15 1.45 28.81
N ALA A 296 -28.13 2.35 28.85
CA ALA A 296 -28.64 2.90 30.11
C ALA A 296 -29.52 1.89 30.84
N PHE A 297 -29.69 2.08 32.15
CA PHE A 297 -30.54 1.26 33.00
C PHE A 297 -31.65 2.13 33.59
N ASN A 298 -32.86 1.59 33.69
CA ASN A 298 -33.96 2.26 34.38
C ASN A 298 -33.82 2.13 35.91
N ALA A 299 -34.67 2.82 36.66
CA ALA A 299 -34.67 2.78 38.12
C ALA A 299 -34.89 1.37 38.70
N ALA A 300 -35.45 0.44 37.92
CA ALA A 300 -35.65 -0.97 38.29
C ALA A 300 -34.44 -1.86 37.96
N GLY A 301 -33.34 -1.30 37.43
CA GLY A 301 -32.15 -2.04 37.07
C GLY A 301 -32.29 -2.87 35.78
N ALA A 302 -33.28 -2.58 34.93
CA ALA A 302 -33.41 -3.19 33.62
C ALA A 302 -32.77 -2.31 32.53
N VAL A 303 -32.17 -2.96 31.53
CA VAL A 303 -31.60 -2.28 30.34
C VAL A 303 -32.70 -1.52 29.61
N VAL A 304 -32.47 -0.24 29.36
CA VAL A 304 -33.33 0.59 28.53
C VAL A 304 -32.91 0.40 27.08
N MET A 305 -33.59 -0.53 26.40
CA MET A 305 -33.42 -0.69 24.96
C MET A 305 -34.13 0.46 24.24
N PRO A 306 -33.46 1.14 23.30
CA PRO A 306 -34.11 2.18 22.53
C PRO A 306 -35.20 1.63 21.59
N ASN A 307 -36.24 2.44 21.34
CA ASN A 307 -37.36 2.24 20.40
C ASN A 307 -37.38 0.93 19.60
N HIS A 308 -38.09 -0.10 20.09
CA HIS A 308 -38.38 -1.33 19.33
C HIS A 308 -37.15 -2.08 18.79
N LEU A 309 -35.99 -1.99 19.44
CA LEU A 309 -34.77 -2.72 19.06
C LEU A 309 -34.52 -3.95 19.93
N ASP A 310 -34.19 -5.06 19.29
CA ASP A 310 -33.76 -6.30 19.94
C ASP A 310 -32.26 -6.57 19.66
N VAL A 311 -31.52 -7.05 20.67
CA VAL A 311 -30.15 -7.51 20.49
C VAL A 311 -30.17 -8.85 19.74
N VAL A 312 -29.47 -8.91 18.61
CA VAL A 312 -29.40 -10.13 17.77
C VAL A 312 -28.01 -10.75 17.70
N ALA A 313 -26.95 -10.01 18.05
CA ALA A 313 -25.59 -10.55 18.12
C ALA A 313 -24.65 -9.69 18.98
N GLN A 314 -23.51 -10.29 19.33
CA GLN A 314 -22.36 -9.61 19.93
C GLN A 314 -21.24 -9.53 18.90
N TYR A 315 -20.37 -8.52 18.98
CA TYR A 315 -19.12 -8.48 18.23
C TYR A 315 -17.94 -8.13 19.12
N TYR A 316 -16.74 -8.56 18.74
CA TYR A 316 -15.52 -8.41 19.52
C TYR A 316 -14.26 -8.35 18.65
N CYS A 317 -13.25 -7.62 19.12
CA CYS A 317 -11.88 -7.68 18.63
C CYS A 317 -10.92 -7.64 19.82
N ASP A 318 -9.93 -8.54 19.83
CA ASP A 318 -8.92 -8.56 20.89
C ASP A 318 -7.95 -7.38 20.74
N ARG A 319 -7.17 -7.08 21.78
CA ARG A 319 -6.11 -6.07 21.75
C ARG A 319 -5.00 -6.44 20.78
N LEU A 320 -4.32 -5.43 20.23
CA LEU A 320 -3.18 -5.61 19.32
C LEU A 320 -1.90 -6.01 20.08
N TYR A 321 -1.69 -5.43 21.26
CA TYR A 321 -0.51 -5.66 22.09
C TYR A 321 -0.88 -6.47 23.33
N HIS A 322 -0.03 -7.44 23.67
CA HIS A 322 -0.22 -8.30 24.82
C HIS A 322 1.01 -8.22 25.72
N ALA A 323 0.77 -8.29 27.03
CA ALA A 323 1.81 -8.52 28.01
C ALA A 323 2.57 -9.83 27.69
N PRO A 324 3.92 -9.85 27.69
CA PRO A 324 4.68 -11.03 27.28
C PRO A 324 4.36 -12.31 28.06
N ASP A 325 4.02 -12.18 29.34
CA ASP A 325 3.62 -13.27 30.26
C ASP A 325 2.17 -13.74 30.04
N GLN A 326 1.36 -12.97 29.32
CA GLN A 326 -0.04 -13.29 29.00
C GLN A 326 -0.19 -13.95 27.61
N VAL A 327 0.91 -14.41 27.02
CA VAL A 327 0.93 -15.11 25.73
C VAL A 327 1.70 -16.43 25.88
N PRO A 328 1.17 -17.56 25.39
CA PRO A 328 1.86 -18.84 25.47
C PRO A 328 3.14 -18.85 24.61
N ALA A 329 4.13 -19.63 25.03
CA ALA A 329 5.39 -19.80 24.30
C ALA A 329 5.21 -20.56 22.98
N GLN A 330 4.29 -21.55 22.95
CA GLN A 330 3.96 -22.32 21.76
C GLN A 330 2.80 -21.68 21.01
N GLN A 331 2.88 -21.69 19.67
CA GLN A 331 1.86 -21.15 18.76
C GLN A 331 1.43 -19.71 19.11
N ARG A 332 2.42 -18.86 19.40
CA ARG A 332 2.23 -17.48 19.86
C ARG A 332 1.34 -16.68 18.91
N GLN A 333 1.49 -16.87 17.60
CA GLN A 333 0.75 -16.12 16.59
C GLN A 333 -0.69 -16.61 16.46
N VAL A 334 -0.92 -17.92 16.61
CA VAL A 334 -2.27 -18.48 16.65
C VAL A 334 -3.07 -17.93 17.83
N TYR A 335 -2.44 -17.84 19.01
CA TYR A 335 -3.08 -17.25 20.19
C TYR A 335 -3.43 -15.77 20.00
N LYS A 336 -2.49 -14.96 19.50
CA LYS A 336 -2.72 -13.52 19.24
C LYS A 336 -3.74 -13.22 18.14
N ARG A 337 -4.01 -14.20 17.28
CA ARG A 337 -4.96 -14.12 16.14
C ARG A 337 -6.21 -14.95 16.40
N PHE A 338 -6.61 -15.01 17.66
CA PHE A 338 -7.89 -15.54 18.09
C PHE A 338 -8.41 -14.73 19.29
N VAL A 339 -9.54 -15.13 19.85
CA VAL A 339 -10.14 -14.49 21.02
C VAL A 339 -9.45 -14.94 22.31
N GLU A 340 -9.11 -13.99 23.17
CA GLU A 340 -8.59 -14.25 24.51
C GLU A 340 -9.58 -15.12 25.33
N PRO A 341 -9.13 -16.17 26.05
CA PRO A 341 -10.04 -17.11 26.70
C PRO A 341 -11.01 -16.48 27.72
N GLY A 342 -10.58 -15.44 28.44
CA GLY A 342 -11.41 -14.65 29.34
C GLY A 342 -12.54 -13.92 28.63
N ALA A 343 -12.23 -13.24 27.52
CA ALA A 343 -13.21 -12.59 26.67
C ALA A 343 -14.21 -13.61 26.10
N MET A 344 -13.74 -14.75 25.60
CA MET A 344 -14.58 -15.81 25.06
C MET A 344 -15.57 -16.33 26.12
N ALA A 345 -15.09 -16.67 27.32
CA ALA A 345 -15.94 -17.14 28.41
C ALA A 345 -17.00 -16.10 28.83
N GLN A 346 -16.65 -14.81 28.84
CA GLN A 346 -17.60 -13.74 29.16
C GLN A 346 -18.67 -13.58 28.08
N GLY A 347 -18.28 -13.59 26.81
CA GLY A 347 -19.22 -13.50 25.68
C GLY A 347 -20.21 -14.67 25.63
N ILE A 348 -19.74 -15.89 25.91
CA ILE A 348 -20.60 -17.09 26.01
C ILE A 348 -21.58 -16.96 27.18
N ARG A 349 -21.10 -16.61 28.38
CA ARG A 349 -21.95 -16.43 29.56
C ARG A 349 -23.07 -15.44 29.31
N LEU A 350 -22.74 -14.30 28.70
CA LEU A 350 -23.75 -13.29 28.42
C LEU A 350 -24.72 -13.73 27.31
N SER A 351 -24.20 -14.35 26.25
CA SER A 351 -25.03 -14.92 25.18
C SER A 351 -26.11 -15.85 25.73
N LEU A 352 -25.75 -16.67 26.72
CA LEU A 352 -26.68 -17.56 27.40
C LEU A 352 -27.61 -16.83 28.37
N ALA A 353 -27.11 -15.86 29.14
CA ALA A 353 -27.92 -15.09 30.08
C ALA A 353 -29.00 -14.23 29.39
N LEU A 354 -28.70 -13.65 28.23
CA LEU A 354 -29.61 -12.82 27.44
C LEU A 354 -30.74 -13.61 26.77
N ARG A 355 -30.75 -14.95 26.88
CA ARG A 355 -31.91 -15.78 26.45
C ARG A 355 -33.13 -15.56 27.35
N PHE A 356 -32.99 -14.96 28.54
CA PHE A 356 -34.06 -14.75 29.52
C PHE A 356 -34.90 -16.03 29.80
N GLY A 357 -34.29 -17.22 29.73
CA GLY A 357 -34.98 -18.50 29.90
C GLY A 357 -35.90 -18.92 28.76
N ARG A 358 -35.85 -18.26 27.59
CA ARG A 358 -36.61 -18.62 26.39
C ARG A 358 -35.87 -19.68 25.56
N ASP A 359 -36.62 -20.52 24.86
CA ASP A 359 -36.09 -21.54 23.94
C ASP A 359 -35.70 -20.92 22.58
N VAL A 360 -34.78 -19.96 22.60
CA VAL A 360 -34.27 -19.24 21.41
C VAL A 360 -32.77 -19.47 21.34
N ALA A 361 -32.16 -19.66 20.18
CA ALA A 361 -30.70 -19.87 20.03
C ALA A 361 -29.86 -18.83 20.83
N PRO A 362 -28.68 -19.20 21.41
CA PRO A 362 -27.83 -18.22 22.05
C PRO A 362 -27.40 -17.15 21.05
N LEU A 363 -27.16 -15.92 21.50
CA LEU A 363 -26.66 -14.87 20.63
C LEU A 363 -25.29 -15.23 20.03
N PRO A 364 -25.09 -15.17 18.71
CA PRO A 364 -23.80 -15.41 18.10
C PRO A 364 -22.79 -14.32 18.47
N LEU A 365 -21.52 -14.69 18.49
CA LEU A 365 -20.38 -13.80 18.69
C LEU A 365 -19.58 -13.66 17.38
N TYR A 366 -19.57 -12.46 16.81
CA TYR A 366 -18.72 -12.13 15.67
C TYR A 366 -17.33 -11.67 16.14
N ILE A 367 -16.28 -12.37 15.73
CA ILE A 367 -14.91 -12.12 16.17
C ILE A 367 -14.12 -11.55 15.01
N THR A 368 -13.74 -10.28 15.13
CA THR A 368 -12.79 -9.64 14.22
C THR A 368 -11.38 -9.92 14.69
N VAL A 369 -10.61 -10.63 13.86
CA VAL A 369 -9.24 -11.03 14.17
C VAL A 369 -8.26 -9.99 13.63
N ARG A 370 -7.16 -9.75 14.35
CA ARG A 370 -6.13 -8.74 14.01
C ARG A 370 -5.38 -9.03 12.71
N ASP A 371 -5.51 -10.22 12.14
CA ASP A 371 -4.96 -10.62 10.84
C ASP A 371 -5.95 -10.46 9.67
N GLY A 372 -7.08 -9.78 9.89
CA GLY A 372 -8.08 -9.55 8.87
C GLY A 372 -9.28 -10.51 8.92
N ALA A 373 -9.18 -11.71 9.50
CA ALA A 373 -10.28 -12.66 9.46
C ALA A 373 -11.52 -12.16 10.24
N LEU A 374 -12.69 -12.62 9.80
CA LEU A 374 -13.94 -12.49 10.54
C LEU A 374 -14.48 -13.89 10.83
N LEU A 375 -14.71 -14.17 12.10
CA LEU A 375 -15.27 -15.44 12.55
C LEU A 375 -16.66 -15.22 13.15
N GLU A 376 -17.49 -16.25 13.09
CA GLU A 376 -18.74 -16.35 13.83
C GLU A 376 -18.63 -17.55 14.75
N TYR A 377 -18.82 -17.32 16.06
CA TYR A 377 -18.99 -18.39 17.02
C TYR A 377 -20.44 -18.42 17.49
N GLN A 378 -21.12 -19.54 17.23
CA GLN A 378 -22.44 -19.83 17.76
C GLN A 378 -22.28 -20.75 18.98
N PRO A 379 -22.57 -20.26 20.20
CA PRO A 379 -22.50 -21.08 21.40
C PRO A 379 -23.50 -22.24 21.40
N SER A 380 -23.16 -23.31 22.10
CA SER A 380 -24.08 -24.41 22.36
C SER A 380 -25.25 -23.99 23.23
N SER A 381 -26.43 -24.54 22.95
CA SER A 381 -27.59 -24.38 23.82
C SER A 381 -27.52 -25.24 25.10
N THR A 382 -26.58 -26.20 25.18
CA THR A 382 -26.51 -27.23 26.24
C THR A 382 -25.40 -27.02 27.27
N LEU A 383 -24.77 -25.84 27.33
CA LEU A 383 -23.64 -25.53 28.23
C LEU A 383 -22.42 -26.45 28.04
N ALA A 384 -22.18 -26.94 26.81
CA ALA A 384 -21.03 -27.80 26.51
C ALA A 384 -19.68 -27.11 26.81
N GLU A 385 -19.64 -25.78 26.78
CA GLU A 385 -18.46 -24.95 27.03
C GLU A 385 -18.13 -24.73 28.52
N GLU A 386 -18.89 -25.31 29.46
CA GLU A 386 -18.66 -25.18 30.91
C GLU A 386 -17.20 -25.41 31.35
N PRO A 387 -16.47 -26.43 30.84
CA PRO A 387 -15.06 -26.65 31.20
C PRO A 387 -14.14 -25.48 30.84
N TYR A 388 -14.49 -24.71 29.80
CA TYR A 388 -13.73 -23.56 29.31
C TYR A 388 -14.10 -22.26 30.02
N MET A 389 -15.19 -22.27 30.79
CA MET A 389 -15.62 -21.15 31.63
C MET A 389 -15.23 -21.33 33.09
N ARG A 390 -14.68 -22.49 33.49
CA ARG A 390 -14.29 -22.77 34.88
C ARG A 390 -13.27 -21.76 35.40
N THR A 391 -13.65 -21.05 36.46
CA THR A 391 -12.76 -20.17 37.22
C THR A 391 -12.04 -20.94 38.32
N LEU A 392 -10.75 -20.70 38.48
CA LEU A 392 -9.92 -21.27 39.53
C LEU A 392 -10.08 -20.45 40.83
N SER A 393 -9.94 -21.13 41.97
CA SER A 393 -9.84 -20.45 43.26
C SER A 393 -8.55 -19.62 43.37
N LEU A 394 -8.48 -18.67 44.31
CA LEU A 394 -7.24 -17.93 44.56
C LEU A 394 -6.07 -18.84 44.96
N ALA A 395 -6.35 -19.96 45.65
CA ALA A 395 -5.34 -20.96 46.01
C ALA A 395 -4.77 -21.71 44.79
N GLU A 396 -5.54 -21.80 43.70
CA GLU A 396 -5.13 -22.41 42.42
C GLU A 396 -4.56 -21.38 41.44
N GLY A 397 -4.32 -20.14 41.88
CA GLY A 397 -3.76 -19.05 41.06
C GLY A 397 -4.80 -18.08 40.48
N GLY A 398 -6.10 -18.31 40.70
CA GLY A 398 -7.18 -17.48 40.17
C GLY A 398 -7.30 -17.50 38.64
N GLY A 399 -8.26 -16.74 38.10
CA GLY A 399 -8.49 -16.66 36.65
C GLY A 399 -9.18 -17.91 36.07
N LEU A 400 -9.05 -18.11 34.75
CA LEU A 400 -9.64 -19.26 34.06
C LEU A 400 -8.69 -20.44 33.99
N ALA A 401 -9.22 -21.65 34.25
CA ALA A 401 -8.45 -22.89 34.19
C ALA A 401 -7.79 -23.09 32.82
N ILE A 402 -8.54 -22.88 31.74
CA ILE A 402 -8.00 -22.99 30.38
C ILE A 402 -6.88 -21.99 30.09
N LYS A 403 -6.96 -20.77 30.64
CA LYS A 403 -5.91 -19.76 30.44
C LYS A 403 -4.61 -20.19 31.10
N ARG A 404 -4.66 -20.70 32.33
CA ARG A 404 -3.50 -21.32 33.01
C ARG A 404 -2.93 -22.46 32.15
N ASP A 405 -3.77 -23.34 31.63
CA ASP A 405 -3.33 -24.50 30.85
C ASP A 405 -2.70 -24.12 29.51
N LEU A 406 -3.20 -23.06 28.85
CA LEU A 406 -2.59 -22.47 27.65
C LEU A 406 -1.22 -21.87 27.95
N LEU A 407 -1.13 -21.02 28.98
CA LEU A 407 0.12 -20.35 29.37
C LEU A 407 1.18 -21.36 29.86
N GLY A 408 0.75 -22.42 30.56
CA GLY A 408 1.60 -23.52 30.99
C GLY A 408 1.97 -24.53 29.89
N GLY A 409 1.40 -24.40 28.69
CA GLY A 409 1.66 -25.30 27.56
C GLY A 409 1.03 -26.70 27.69
N HIS A 410 0.08 -26.89 28.62
CA HIS A 410 -0.70 -28.13 28.76
C HIS A 410 -1.75 -28.29 27.65
N VAL A 411 -2.23 -27.17 27.09
CA VAL A 411 -3.11 -27.12 25.93
C VAL A 411 -2.50 -26.17 24.90
N THR A 412 -2.44 -26.56 23.64
CA THR A 412 -1.98 -25.66 22.57
C THR A 412 -3.10 -24.74 22.10
N PRO A 413 -2.81 -23.52 21.62
CA PRO A 413 -3.81 -22.64 21.00
C PRO A 413 -4.65 -23.31 19.91
N THR A 414 -4.05 -24.16 19.06
CA THR A 414 -4.79 -24.93 18.04
C THR A 414 -5.75 -25.93 18.65
N ALA A 415 -5.31 -26.66 19.70
CA ALA A 415 -6.19 -27.59 20.41
C ALA A 415 -7.36 -26.87 21.11
N TYR A 416 -7.13 -25.65 21.61
CA TYR A 416 -8.20 -24.81 22.15
C TYR A 416 -9.24 -24.45 21.09
N VAL A 417 -8.81 -24.01 19.90
CA VAL A 417 -9.71 -23.71 18.77
C VAL A 417 -10.54 -24.92 18.38
N HIS A 418 -9.93 -26.10 18.18
CA HIS A 418 -10.66 -27.31 17.81
C HIS A 418 -11.70 -27.72 18.85
N ARG A 419 -11.36 -27.64 20.14
CA ARG A 419 -12.30 -28.04 21.20
C ARG A 419 -13.48 -27.08 21.30
N LEU A 420 -13.27 -25.77 21.11
CA LEU A 420 -14.38 -24.82 21.00
C LEU A 420 -15.27 -25.11 19.77
N ALA A 421 -14.65 -25.39 18.62
CA ALA A 421 -15.38 -25.73 17.40
C ALA A 421 -16.14 -27.06 17.49
N GLN A 422 -15.76 -27.96 18.40
CA GLN A 422 -16.50 -29.20 18.71
C GLN A 422 -17.67 -28.97 19.67
N MET A 423 -17.56 -27.99 20.58
CA MET A 423 -18.60 -27.70 21.58
C MET A 423 -19.71 -26.81 21.02
N GLY A 424 -19.33 -25.75 20.30
CA GLY A 424 -20.24 -24.86 19.57
C GLY A 424 -20.06 -24.98 18.06
N THR A 425 -20.44 -23.96 17.30
CA THR A 425 -20.13 -23.89 15.86
C THR A 425 -19.27 -22.67 15.58
N LEU A 426 -18.04 -22.89 15.11
CA LEU A 426 -17.12 -21.84 14.69
C LEU A 426 -17.06 -21.79 13.15
N LYS A 427 -17.33 -20.63 12.56
CA LYS A 427 -17.27 -20.40 11.12
C LYS A 427 -16.31 -19.27 10.78
N VAL A 428 -15.55 -19.44 9.71
CA VAL A 428 -14.82 -18.37 9.03
C VAL A 428 -15.78 -17.71 8.06
N LEU A 429 -16.11 -16.43 8.28
CA LEU A 429 -16.93 -15.62 7.38
C LEU A 429 -16.08 -14.83 6.38
N TYR A 430 -14.91 -14.37 6.83
CA TYR A 430 -13.92 -13.70 6.00
C TYR A 430 -12.52 -14.29 6.25
N HIS A 431 -11.79 -14.48 5.16
CA HIS A 431 -10.52 -15.22 5.15
C HIS A 431 -9.36 -14.44 5.76
N SER A 432 -8.31 -15.17 6.16
CA SER A 432 -6.96 -14.66 6.40
C SER A 432 -5.93 -15.76 6.13
N ASP A 433 -4.65 -15.40 6.14
CA ASP A 433 -3.55 -16.37 6.01
C ASP A 433 -3.59 -17.46 7.11
N LEU A 434 -4.05 -17.13 8.32
CA LEU A 434 -4.17 -18.10 9.41
C LEU A 434 -5.41 -18.98 9.26
N TRP A 435 -6.57 -18.36 9.04
CA TRP A 435 -7.87 -19.02 9.13
C TRP A 435 -8.27 -19.75 7.84
N GLY A 436 -7.70 -19.39 6.70
CA GLY A 436 -8.02 -20.00 5.41
C GLY A 436 -9.33 -19.48 4.82
N LEU A 437 -9.97 -20.28 3.95
CA LEU A 437 -11.19 -19.91 3.24
C LEU A 437 -12.42 -19.84 4.16
N PRO A 438 -13.48 -19.11 3.77
CA PRO A 438 -14.76 -19.13 4.45
C PRO A 438 -15.34 -20.55 4.52
N GLY A 439 -15.90 -20.92 5.68
CA GLY A 439 -16.38 -22.28 5.95
C GLY A 439 -16.46 -22.59 7.45
N THR A 440 -16.95 -23.78 7.80
CA THR A 440 -16.99 -24.24 9.20
C THR A 440 -15.61 -24.77 9.59
N VAL A 441 -15.15 -24.42 10.79
CA VAL A 441 -13.90 -24.95 11.37
C VAL A 441 -14.19 -26.34 11.92
N ASP A 442 -13.56 -27.36 11.33
CA ASP A 442 -13.72 -28.76 11.73
C ASP A 442 -12.40 -29.35 12.25
N GLN A 443 -12.34 -30.68 12.37
CA GLN A 443 -11.13 -31.40 12.80
C GLN A 443 -9.98 -31.37 11.78
N HIS A 444 -10.24 -31.01 10.52
CA HIS A 444 -9.26 -30.93 9.44
C HIS A 444 -8.70 -29.53 9.25
N TRP A 445 -9.26 -28.52 9.94
CA TRP A 445 -8.70 -27.19 9.96
C TRP A 445 -7.29 -27.19 10.53
N THR A 446 -6.34 -26.59 9.82
CA THR A 446 -4.96 -26.42 10.29
C THR A 446 -4.54 -24.97 10.11
N PRO A 447 -3.92 -24.33 11.14
CA PRO A 447 -3.44 -22.96 11.00
C PRO A 447 -2.49 -22.82 9.81
N TYR A 448 -2.66 -21.75 9.03
CA TYR A 448 -1.78 -21.44 7.89
C TYR A 448 -1.76 -22.50 6.78
N ALA A 449 -2.78 -23.35 6.66
CA ALA A 449 -2.84 -24.43 5.65
C ALA A 449 -2.61 -23.91 4.22
N ARG A 450 -3.10 -22.70 3.93
CA ARG A 450 -3.07 -22.07 2.61
C ARG A 450 -2.02 -20.95 2.51
N LEU A 451 -1.26 -20.69 3.57
CA LEU A 451 -0.19 -19.71 3.51
C LEU A 451 0.89 -20.22 2.57
N SER A 452 1.08 -19.49 1.48
CA SER A 452 2.14 -19.69 0.50
C SER A 452 3.33 -18.78 0.79
N ARG A 453 4.47 -19.05 0.15
CA ARG A 453 5.61 -18.13 0.17
C ARG A 453 5.20 -16.70 -0.19
N ARG A 454 5.84 -15.72 0.46
CA ARG A 454 5.73 -14.30 0.07
C ARG A 454 6.52 -14.06 -1.21
N ALA A 455 5.98 -13.21 -2.08
CA ALA A 455 6.71 -12.78 -3.26
C ALA A 455 7.90 -11.91 -2.88
N LEU A 456 8.94 -11.97 -3.71
CA LEU A 456 10.19 -11.27 -3.47
C LEU A 456 10.48 -10.29 -4.60
N SER A 457 11.16 -9.21 -4.22
CA SER A 457 11.76 -8.26 -5.15
C SER A 457 12.83 -8.93 -6.03
N PRO A 458 13.32 -8.24 -7.06
CA PRO A 458 14.62 -8.55 -7.66
C PRO A 458 15.74 -8.61 -6.63
N SER A 459 16.89 -9.16 -7.03
CA SER A 459 18.11 -9.19 -6.22
C SER A 459 18.86 -7.87 -6.32
N PHE A 460 19.34 -7.36 -5.18
CA PHE A 460 20.08 -6.10 -5.05
C PHE A 460 21.46 -6.31 -4.44
N LEU A 461 22.39 -5.41 -4.73
CA LEU A 461 23.73 -5.42 -4.13
C LEU A 461 23.72 -4.94 -2.68
N THR A 462 22.83 -4.01 -2.34
CA THR A 462 22.72 -3.46 -0.98
C THR A 462 21.32 -3.63 -0.42
N MET A 463 21.23 -3.70 0.91
CA MET A 463 19.96 -3.71 1.64
C MET A 463 19.17 -2.40 1.39
N ASP A 464 19.87 -1.28 1.28
CA ASP A 464 19.27 0.04 1.12
C ASP A 464 18.58 0.17 -0.26
N ASP A 465 19.14 -0.43 -1.31
CA ASP A 465 18.49 -0.47 -2.64
C ASP A 465 17.26 -1.39 -2.66
N ALA A 466 17.29 -2.51 -1.94
CA ALA A 466 16.10 -3.35 -1.74
C ALA A 466 14.99 -2.58 -0.98
N ALA A 467 15.38 -1.79 0.04
CA ALA A 467 14.46 -0.91 0.75
C ALA A 467 13.90 0.22 -0.14
N ARG A 468 14.72 0.82 -1.03
CA ARG A 468 14.25 1.81 -2.02
C ARG A 468 13.22 1.22 -3.00
N TYR A 469 13.42 -0.02 -3.42
CA TYR A 469 12.49 -0.71 -4.32
C TYR A 469 11.09 -0.80 -3.70
N VAL A 470 11.00 -1.30 -2.46
CA VAL A 470 9.71 -1.43 -1.75
C VAL A 470 9.14 -0.08 -1.35
N HIS A 471 9.98 0.89 -0.98
CA HIS A 471 9.57 2.27 -0.71
C HIS A 471 8.89 2.92 -1.91
N HIS A 472 9.43 2.74 -3.12
CA HIS A 472 8.83 3.25 -4.36
C HIS A 472 7.49 2.61 -4.67
N LYS A 473 7.33 1.31 -4.38
CA LYS A 473 6.03 0.63 -4.49
C LYS A 473 5.01 1.20 -3.50
N ILE A 474 5.41 1.38 -2.24
CA ILE A 474 4.55 1.98 -1.20
C ILE A 474 4.11 3.39 -1.60
N LYS A 475 5.03 4.24 -2.08
CA LYS A 475 4.73 5.62 -2.53
C LYS A 475 3.75 5.69 -3.70
N LYS A 476 3.76 4.68 -4.57
CA LYS A 476 2.85 4.60 -5.72
C LYS A 476 1.50 3.96 -5.39
N SER A 477 1.36 3.40 -4.19
CA SER A 477 0.12 2.75 -3.76
C SER A 477 -1.00 3.79 -3.65
N PRO A 478 -2.17 3.57 -4.28
CA PRO A 478 -3.31 4.49 -4.17
C PRO A 478 -3.96 4.48 -2.78
N ASN A 479 -3.55 3.59 -1.88
CA ASN A 479 -4.23 3.31 -0.61
C ASN A 479 -3.59 4.06 0.57
N ALA A 480 -3.82 5.37 0.66
CA ALA A 480 -3.31 6.22 1.75
C ALA A 480 -3.75 5.80 3.16
N ASP A 481 -4.82 5.00 3.28
CA ASP A 481 -5.37 4.51 4.56
C ASP A 481 -4.74 3.21 5.07
N ARG A 482 -3.75 2.65 4.36
CA ARG A 482 -3.10 1.38 4.73
C ARG A 482 -1.68 1.61 5.20
N ILE A 483 -1.25 0.79 6.14
CA ILE A 483 0.17 0.63 6.45
C ILE A 483 0.71 -0.56 5.66
N PHE A 484 2.00 -0.52 5.35
CA PHE A 484 2.68 -1.56 4.61
C PHE A 484 3.88 -2.05 5.40
N GLY A 485 4.24 -3.32 5.26
CA GLY A 485 5.45 -3.84 5.85
C GLY A 485 5.97 -5.09 5.17
N GLY A 486 7.24 -5.39 5.42
CA GLY A 486 7.92 -6.52 4.80
C GLY A 486 9.31 -6.77 5.39
N LEU A 487 9.91 -7.90 5.02
CA LEU A 487 11.24 -8.32 5.47
C LEU A 487 12.26 -8.13 4.34
N ILE A 488 13.50 -7.84 4.72
CA ILE A 488 14.65 -7.86 3.81
C ILE A 488 15.54 -9.03 4.22
N PHE A 489 15.83 -9.89 3.26
CA PHE A 489 16.70 -11.05 3.41
C PHE A 489 18.04 -10.81 2.74
N GLN A 490 19.10 -11.27 3.39
CA GLN A 490 20.41 -11.47 2.76
C GLN A 490 20.54 -12.94 2.38
N ARG A 491 20.88 -13.21 1.12
CA ARG A 491 21.06 -14.55 0.57
C ARG A 491 22.50 -15.04 0.76
N LEU A 492 22.74 -16.32 0.51
CA LEU A 492 24.07 -16.94 0.58
C LEU A 492 25.11 -16.30 -0.36
N ASP A 493 24.67 -15.77 -1.51
CA ASP A 493 25.49 -15.03 -2.47
C ASP A 493 25.71 -13.55 -2.08
N GLN A 494 25.38 -13.18 -0.83
CA GLN A 494 25.47 -11.82 -0.29
C GLN A 494 24.60 -10.80 -1.03
N ARG A 495 23.62 -11.24 -1.81
CA ARG A 495 22.61 -10.36 -2.42
C ARG A 495 21.41 -10.16 -1.49
N PHE A 496 20.72 -9.04 -1.65
CA PHE A 496 19.57 -8.67 -0.85
C PHE A 496 18.28 -8.80 -1.66
N VAL A 497 17.24 -9.35 -1.05
CA VAL A 497 15.88 -9.41 -1.60
C VAL A 497 14.90 -8.97 -0.52
N ALA A 498 13.90 -8.18 -0.89
CA ALA A 498 12.82 -7.79 0.00
C ALA A 498 11.57 -8.62 -0.30
N THR A 499 10.74 -8.92 0.68
CA THR A 499 9.35 -9.33 0.39
C THR A 499 8.63 -8.18 -0.28
N GLU A 500 7.63 -8.48 -1.11
CA GLU A 500 6.71 -7.45 -1.59
C GLU A 500 5.92 -6.83 -0.43
N PRO A 501 5.56 -5.53 -0.50
CA PRO A 501 4.89 -4.85 0.60
C PRO A 501 3.55 -5.51 0.92
N LEU A 502 3.40 -6.00 2.14
CA LEU A 502 2.16 -6.57 2.65
C LEU A 502 1.33 -5.45 3.26
N ALA A 503 0.05 -5.36 2.90
CA ALA A 503 -0.85 -4.39 3.53
C ALA A 503 -1.29 -4.84 4.94
N GLY A 504 -1.36 -3.89 5.87
CA GLY A 504 -2.03 -4.00 7.16
C GLY A 504 -2.97 -2.82 7.41
N ARG A 505 -3.93 -2.95 8.34
CA ARG A 505 -4.77 -1.82 8.79
C ARG A 505 -4.78 -1.57 10.29
N SER A 506 -3.93 -2.27 11.04
CA SER A 506 -3.57 -1.85 12.39
C SER A 506 -2.82 -0.51 12.35
N GLU A 507 -2.65 0.13 13.50
CA GLU A 507 -1.85 1.36 13.59
C GLU A 507 -0.36 1.16 13.25
N THR A 508 0.17 -0.04 13.54
CA THR A 508 1.55 -0.47 13.30
C THR A 508 1.56 -1.83 12.62
N PHE A 509 2.64 -2.12 11.90
CA PHE A 509 2.73 -3.35 11.12
C PHE A 509 3.32 -4.49 11.97
N ASP A 510 2.63 -5.62 12.08
CA ASP A 510 3.14 -6.83 12.74
C ASP A 510 4.08 -7.61 11.81
N PRO A 511 5.40 -7.65 12.07
CA PRO A 511 6.34 -8.37 11.21
C PRO A 511 6.08 -9.88 11.16
N TYR A 512 5.47 -10.46 12.19
CA TYR A 512 5.10 -11.88 12.21
C TYR A 512 3.87 -12.18 11.33
N GLY A 513 3.24 -11.15 10.76
CA GLY A 513 2.28 -11.28 9.65
C GLY A 513 2.91 -11.79 8.36
N ILE A 514 4.21 -11.53 8.16
CA ILE A 514 4.88 -11.80 6.88
C ILE A 514 5.26 -13.28 6.78
N ILE A 515 6.02 -13.77 7.77
CA ILE A 515 6.34 -15.19 7.94
C ILE A 515 6.14 -15.50 9.43
N PRO A 516 5.07 -16.24 9.79
CA PRO A 516 4.85 -16.62 11.17
C PRO A 516 5.90 -17.66 11.61
N ALA A 517 6.21 -17.71 12.91
CA ALA A 517 7.22 -18.62 13.44
C ALA A 517 6.86 -20.10 13.19
N GLU A 518 5.57 -20.41 13.08
CA GLU A 518 5.01 -21.72 12.76
C GLU A 518 5.28 -22.13 11.30
N ARG A 519 5.60 -21.17 10.41
CA ARG A 519 5.86 -21.40 8.98
C ARG A 519 7.21 -20.85 8.53
N MET A 520 8.23 -20.99 9.36
CA MET A 520 9.61 -20.63 8.99
C MET A 520 10.11 -21.42 7.77
N ASP A 521 9.48 -22.55 7.42
CA ASP A 521 9.71 -23.28 6.16
C ASP A 521 9.48 -22.44 4.89
N LEU A 522 8.70 -21.36 4.98
CA LEU A 522 8.44 -20.43 3.89
C LEU A 522 9.51 -19.34 3.71
N THR A 523 10.54 -19.34 4.58
CA THR A 523 11.70 -18.46 4.44
C THR A 523 12.40 -18.71 3.11
N PRO A 524 12.81 -17.68 2.36
CA PRO A 524 13.57 -17.86 1.14
C PRO A 524 14.80 -18.74 1.38
N THR A 525 15.05 -19.69 0.47
CA THR A 525 16.14 -20.68 0.64
C THR A 525 17.49 -19.97 0.84
N GLY A 526 18.16 -20.25 1.96
CA GLY A 526 19.44 -19.64 2.30
C GLY A 526 19.38 -18.14 2.62
N GLY A 527 18.18 -17.60 2.87
CA GLY A 527 17.97 -16.20 3.26
C GLY A 527 18.00 -16.02 4.78
N THR A 528 18.77 -15.05 5.26
CA THR A 528 18.75 -14.57 6.64
C THR A 528 18.04 -13.22 6.72
N ILE A 529 17.19 -13.01 7.72
CA ILE A 529 16.55 -11.71 7.92
C ILE A 529 17.60 -10.71 8.38
N VAL A 530 17.71 -9.60 7.66
CA VAL A 530 18.69 -8.54 7.94
C VAL A 530 18.02 -7.17 8.14
N GLY A 531 16.75 -7.05 7.77
CA GLY A 531 15.98 -5.84 8.02
C GLY A 531 14.47 -6.06 7.96
N PHE A 532 13.75 -5.11 8.53
CA PHE A 532 12.31 -4.96 8.44
C PHE A 532 12.00 -3.56 7.96
N TYR A 533 11.14 -3.45 6.97
CA TYR A 533 10.62 -2.17 6.52
C TYR A 533 9.14 -2.07 6.87
N HIS A 534 8.71 -0.87 7.22
CA HIS A 534 7.29 -0.57 7.37
C HIS A 534 6.98 0.87 7.00
N SER A 535 5.71 1.15 6.73
CA SER A 535 5.12 2.46 6.93
C SER A 535 4.26 2.43 8.20
N HIS A 536 3.88 3.60 8.68
CA HIS A 536 2.90 3.73 9.75
C HIS A 536 1.82 4.72 9.36
N ARG A 537 0.74 4.75 10.13
CA ARG A 537 -0.27 5.78 9.97
C ARG A 537 0.20 7.02 10.75
N PRO A 538 0.38 8.18 10.10
CA PRO A 538 0.73 9.40 10.83
C PRO A 538 -0.35 9.68 11.87
N GLN A 539 0.08 9.95 13.12
CA GLN A 539 -0.84 10.40 14.15
C GLN A 539 -1.00 11.91 14.00
N ASP A 540 -2.10 12.35 13.39
CA ASP A 540 -2.40 13.77 13.19
C ASP A 540 -2.71 14.45 14.53
N SER A 541 -1.68 14.90 15.23
CA SER A 541 -1.85 15.75 16.41
C SER A 541 -2.08 17.19 15.96
N MET A 542 -3.33 17.58 15.73
CA MET A 542 -3.71 18.97 15.38
C MET A 542 -3.41 20.01 16.47
N LEU A 543 -3.00 19.56 17.66
CA LEU A 543 -2.57 20.40 18.78
C LEU A 543 -1.10 20.81 18.69
N LEU A 544 -0.37 20.25 17.73
CA LEU A 544 0.87 20.87 17.27
C LEU A 544 0.49 22.02 16.33
N PRO A 545 0.98 23.25 16.55
CA PRO A 545 0.82 24.32 15.59
C PRO A 545 1.32 23.87 14.20
N PRO A 546 0.61 24.22 13.11
CA PRO A 546 1.05 23.91 11.76
C PRO A 546 2.48 24.38 11.52
N GLY A 547 3.34 23.48 11.04
CA GLY A 547 4.75 23.78 10.78
C GLY A 547 5.65 22.56 10.82
N VAL A 548 6.96 22.83 10.84
CA VAL A 548 8.02 21.82 10.69
C VAL A 548 7.99 20.75 11.79
N GLU A 549 7.67 21.11 13.04
CA GLU A 549 7.59 20.14 14.14
C GLU A 549 6.40 19.18 14.02
N GLN A 550 5.26 19.65 13.49
CA GLN A 550 4.10 18.80 13.23
C GLN A 550 4.39 17.82 12.09
N GLN A 551 4.97 18.32 10.99
CA GLN A 551 5.39 17.50 9.87
C GLN A 551 6.40 16.44 10.33
N LEU A 552 7.42 16.83 11.11
CA LEU A 552 8.42 15.90 11.63
C LEU A 552 7.85 14.87 12.60
N TYR A 553 6.83 15.21 13.40
CA TYR A 553 6.18 14.25 14.28
C TYR A 553 5.46 13.14 13.50
N ALA A 554 4.79 13.48 12.39
CA ALA A 554 4.21 12.52 11.45
C ALA A 554 5.28 11.77 10.61
N ASP A 555 6.41 12.45 10.43
CA ASP A 555 7.70 12.10 9.82
C ASP A 555 8.52 10.89 10.29
N MET A 556 8.48 10.67 11.61
CA MET A 556 9.59 10.09 12.38
C MET A 556 9.21 8.77 13.05
N LEU A 557 10.20 7.92 13.34
CA LEU A 557 9.99 6.71 14.15
C LEU A 557 9.46 7.07 15.54
N GLU A 558 8.25 6.62 15.86
CA GLU A 558 7.65 6.84 17.17
C GLU A 558 8.43 6.10 18.28
N PRO A 559 8.39 6.60 19.54
CA PRO A 559 9.03 5.95 20.69
C PRO A 559 8.80 4.43 20.78
N HIS A 560 7.57 3.97 20.58
CA HIS A 560 7.25 2.55 20.68
C HIS A 560 7.83 1.72 19.51
N GLU A 561 7.97 2.31 18.32
CA GLU A 561 8.62 1.70 17.16
C GLU A 561 10.13 1.57 17.37
N VAL A 562 10.76 2.60 17.96
CA VAL A 562 12.18 2.55 18.36
C VAL A 562 12.40 1.53 19.48
N CYS A 563 11.46 1.40 20.42
CA CYS A 563 11.50 0.35 21.44
C CYS A 563 11.49 -1.04 20.80
N ALA A 564 10.56 -1.30 19.88
CA ALA A 564 10.50 -2.55 19.13
C ALA A 564 11.79 -2.81 18.32
N ALA A 565 12.32 -1.78 17.64
CA ALA A 565 13.59 -1.86 16.91
C ALA A 565 14.76 -2.32 17.79
N ILE A 566 14.88 -1.75 18.99
CA ILE A 566 15.95 -2.08 19.94
C ILE A 566 15.79 -3.51 20.47
N GLN A 567 14.55 -3.95 20.72
CA GLN A 567 14.22 -5.30 21.22
C GLN A 567 14.41 -6.39 20.15
N ASP A 568 14.12 -6.08 18.90
CA ASP A 568 14.15 -7.02 17.78
C ASP A 568 15.52 -7.15 17.09
N ARG A 569 16.56 -6.51 17.64
CA ARG A 569 17.91 -6.44 17.04
C ARG A 569 18.52 -7.77 16.64
N ASP A 570 18.19 -8.85 17.35
CA ASP A 570 18.84 -10.15 17.20
C ASP A 570 18.33 -10.89 15.95
N TRP A 571 17.08 -10.65 15.54
CA TRP A 571 16.48 -11.29 14.37
C TRP A 571 16.25 -10.33 13.21
N ALA A 572 16.10 -9.02 13.47
CA ALA A 572 16.00 -7.98 12.45
C ALA A 572 16.81 -6.73 12.86
N PRO A 573 18.12 -6.71 12.58
CA PRO A 573 19.05 -5.71 13.09
C PRO A 573 18.86 -4.30 12.49
N VAL A 574 18.11 -4.16 11.40
CA VAL A 574 17.88 -2.88 10.73
C VAL A 574 16.38 -2.61 10.59
N ARG A 575 15.96 -1.38 10.89
CA ARG A 575 14.60 -0.90 10.68
C ARG A 575 14.56 0.18 9.60
N PHE A 576 13.67 0.02 8.63
CA PHE A 576 13.38 1.04 7.62
C PHE A 576 11.97 1.60 7.80
N LEU A 577 11.85 2.92 7.77
CA LEU A 577 10.57 3.63 7.79
C LEU A 577 10.35 4.32 6.44
N SER A 578 9.31 3.91 5.73
CA SER A 578 8.78 4.63 4.57
C SER A 578 7.84 5.72 5.07
N THR A 579 8.28 6.96 5.06
CA THR A 579 7.54 8.06 5.68
C THR A 579 6.39 8.55 4.80
N PRO A 580 5.29 9.08 5.41
CA PRO A 580 4.18 9.65 4.67
C PRO A 580 4.55 10.79 3.71
N GLN A 581 5.53 11.65 4.04
CA GLN A 581 6.03 12.67 3.09
C GLN A 581 7.11 12.15 2.12
N GLY A 582 7.28 10.82 2.01
CA GLY A 582 8.03 10.18 0.94
C GLY A 582 9.53 10.12 1.13
N ALA A 583 10.04 10.26 2.37
CA ALA A 583 11.41 9.92 2.73
C ALA A 583 11.52 8.43 3.11
N LEU A 584 12.74 7.89 3.02
CA LEU A 584 13.06 6.55 3.51
C LEU A 584 14.14 6.68 4.59
N LEU A 585 13.80 6.34 5.82
CA LEU A 585 14.72 6.38 6.96
C LEU A 585 15.20 4.98 7.29
N LYS A 586 16.44 4.89 7.79
CA LYS A 586 17.05 3.65 8.29
C LYS A 586 17.58 3.86 9.69
N TYR A 587 17.14 3.03 10.62
CA TYR A 587 17.60 3.00 12.00
C TYR A 587 18.33 1.68 12.31
N VAL A 588 19.50 1.81 12.94
CA VAL A 588 20.34 0.68 13.36
C VAL A 588 20.60 0.80 14.87
N PRO A 589 20.06 -0.11 15.69
CA PRO A 589 20.31 -0.13 17.13
C PRO A 589 21.80 -0.39 17.44
N SER A 590 22.37 0.35 18.40
CA SER A 590 23.82 0.34 18.66
C SER A 590 24.31 -0.70 19.68
N GLY A 591 23.43 -1.13 20.59
CA GLY A 591 23.76 -1.98 21.75
C GLY A 591 24.52 -1.29 22.87
N THR A 592 24.74 0.01 22.77
CA THR A 592 25.50 0.77 23.74
C THR A 592 24.76 0.95 25.07
N ASP A 593 25.49 1.22 26.15
CA ASP A 593 24.85 1.48 27.46
C ASP A 593 23.98 2.75 27.47
N ARG A 594 24.28 3.71 26.58
CA ARG A 594 23.41 4.88 26.36
C ARG A 594 22.06 4.46 25.80
N GLU A 595 22.06 3.52 24.87
CA GLU A 595 20.84 2.96 24.29
C GLU A 595 20.03 2.17 25.31
N LYS A 596 20.66 1.38 26.18
CA LYS A 596 19.96 0.68 27.27
C LYS A 596 19.24 1.63 28.22
N LYS A 597 19.87 2.77 28.56
CA LYS A 597 19.23 3.84 29.37
C LYS A 597 18.09 4.53 28.61
N PHE A 598 18.23 4.67 27.29
CA PHE A 598 17.19 5.23 26.43
C PHE A 598 15.99 4.29 26.29
N LEU A 599 16.22 2.97 26.18
CA LEU A 599 15.19 1.93 26.10
C LEU A 599 14.19 2.05 27.26
N ALA A 600 14.66 2.26 28.49
CA ALA A 600 13.78 2.44 29.65
C ALA A 600 12.81 3.64 29.55
N ARG A 601 13.11 4.63 28.70
CA ARG A 601 12.27 5.83 28.50
C ARG A 601 11.27 5.66 27.36
N VAL A 602 11.57 4.79 26.39
CA VAL A 602 10.69 4.46 25.24
C VAL A 602 9.89 3.17 25.46
N ALA A 603 10.24 2.37 26.46
CA ALA A 603 9.52 1.17 26.84
C ALA A 603 8.17 1.48 27.51
N PRO A 604 7.16 0.60 27.36
CA PRO A 604 5.91 0.73 28.09
C PRO A 604 6.08 0.70 29.61
N PRO A 605 5.09 1.20 30.37
CA PRO A 605 5.06 1.03 31.82
C PRO A 605 5.16 -0.44 32.22
N VAL A 606 6.01 -0.76 33.20
CA VAL A 606 6.23 -2.14 33.66
C VAL A 606 4.94 -2.78 34.19
N SER A 607 4.05 -1.99 34.78
CA SER A 607 2.77 -2.47 35.29
C SER A 607 1.75 -2.82 34.19
N ASN A 608 1.90 -2.26 32.99
CA ASN A 608 0.96 -2.40 31.86
C ASN A 608 1.76 -2.48 30.53
N PRO A 609 2.53 -3.56 30.30
CA PRO A 609 3.41 -3.69 29.13
C PRO A 609 2.66 -3.69 27.78
N GLU A 610 1.36 -3.98 27.78
CA GLU A 610 0.48 -3.89 26.62
C GLU A 610 0.22 -2.44 26.16
N HIS A 611 0.42 -1.44 27.02
CA HIS A 611 0.23 -0.03 26.67
C HIS A 611 1.52 0.58 26.08
N VAL A 612 1.95 0.07 24.92
CA VAL A 612 3.23 0.42 24.27
C VAL A 612 3.42 1.92 24.02
N ARG A 613 2.33 2.66 23.81
CA ARG A 613 2.34 4.12 23.60
C ARG A 613 2.33 4.93 24.89
N HIS A 614 2.16 4.32 26.06
CA HIS A 614 2.16 5.05 27.35
C HIS A 614 3.56 5.18 27.95
N ASN A 615 4.59 5.18 27.10
CA ASN A 615 5.97 5.39 27.51
C ASN A 615 6.25 6.88 27.81
N ALA A 616 7.33 7.13 28.55
CA ALA A 616 7.67 8.45 29.06
C ALA A 616 7.95 9.48 27.95
N LEU A 617 8.53 9.07 26.81
CA LEU A 617 8.81 10.00 25.71
C LEU A 617 7.59 10.32 24.88
N GLN A 618 6.72 9.33 24.63
CA GLN A 618 5.45 9.57 23.94
C GLN A 618 4.60 10.58 24.70
N LEU A 619 4.50 10.45 26.03
CA LEU A 619 3.76 11.40 26.85
C LEU A 619 4.36 12.82 26.78
N LYS A 620 5.68 12.94 26.75
CA LYS A 620 6.35 14.24 26.58
C LYS A 620 6.14 14.87 25.21
N LEU A 621 6.11 14.06 24.15
CA LEU A 621 5.78 14.51 22.79
C LEU A 621 4.33 14.99 22.71
N ARG A 622 3.38 14.20 23.24
CA ARG A 622 1.95 14.54 23.31
C ARG A 622 1.68 15.81 24.11
N THR A 623 2.38 16.02 25.22
CA THR A 623 2.26 17.23 26.05
C THR A 623 3.11 18.40 25.57
N HIS A 624 3.84 18.24 24.45
CA HIS A 624 4.76 19.24 23.88
C HIS A 624 5.85 19.72 24.83
N THR A 625 6.17 18.93 25.86
CA THR A 625 7.33 19.15 26.74
C THR A 625 8.63 18.65 26.12
N LEU A 626 8.53 17.93 24.99
CA LEU A 626 9.63 17.51 24.12
C LEU A 626 9.23 17.80 22.67
N LYS A 627 10.11 18.46 21.92
CA LYS A 627 9.91 18.68 20.48
C LYS A 627 10.27 17.44 19.65
N ALA A 628 9.69 17.30 18.46
CA ALA A 628 10.01 16.21 17.55
C ALA A 628 11.50 16.27 17.14
N THR A 629 12.01 17.46 16.84
CA THR A 629 13.44 17.67 16.53
C THR A 629 14.35 17.24 17.68
N GLU A 630 13.98 17.57 18.92
CA GLU A 630 14.75 17.20 20.12
C GLU A 630 14.74 15.68 20.37
N TYR A 631 13.62 15.02 20.07
CA TYR A 631 13.49 13.58 20.15
C TYR A 631 14.34 12.86 19.08
N VAL A 632 14.33 13.31 17.82
CA VAL A 632 15.23 12.82 16.78
C VAL A 632 16.69 12.97 17.22
N GLY A 633 17.04 14.13 17.81
CA GLY A 633 18.37 14.36 18.39
C GLY A 633 18.73 13.44 19.57
N GLN A 634 17.76 12.78 20.22
CA GLN A 634 18.01 11.75 21.22
C GLN A 634 18.23 10.37 20.58
N ILE A 635 17.45 10.01 19.55
CA ILE A 635 17.65 8.78 18.76
C ILE A 635 19.08 8.74 18.20
N VAL A 636 19.53 9.83 17.57
CA VAL A 636 20.86 9.93 16.95
C VAL A 636 22.02 9.81 17.96
N ARG A 637 21.78 10.08 19.25
CA ARG A 637 22.80 9.92 20.30
C ARG A 637 22.88 8.50 20.86
N THR A 638 21.88 7.68 20.60
CA THR A 638 21.69 6.34 21.21
C THR A 638 21.72 5.22 20.18
N GLY A 639 21.46 5.50 18.90
CA GLY A 639 21.65 4.59 17.78
C GLY A 639 22.01 5.36 16.51
N ASP A 640 22.19 4.63 15.41
CA ASP A 640 22.50 5.24 14.12
C ASP A 640 21.23 5.44 13.29
N LEU A 641 21.01 6.66 12.80
CA LEU A 641 19.91 7.03 11.92
C LEU A 641 20.46 7.56 10.60
N TYR A 642 19.90 7.10 9.48
CA TYR A 642 20.28 7.50 8.13
C TYR A 642 19.05 7.91 7.32
N VAL A 643 19.20 8.94 6.50
CA VAL A 643 18.28 9.24 5.40
C VAL A 643 18.77 8.43 4.19
N VAL A 644 18.00 7.42 3.80
CA VAL A 644 18.28 6.62 2.59
C VAL A 644 17.74 7.36 1.38
N GLU A 645 16.46 7.71 1.38
CA GLU A 645 15.83 8.58 0.38
C GLU A 645 15.36 9.86 1.05
N GLY A 646 15.84 11.00 0.54
CA GLY A 646 15.57 12.31 1.09
C GLY A 646 14.28 12.93 0.57
N ASN A 647 13.76 13.90 1.32
CA ASN A 647 12.71 14.82 0.89
C ASN A 647 13.03 16.23 1.41
N THR A 648 12.14 17.19 1.18
CA THR A 648 12.32 18.58 1.64
C THR A 648 12.44 18.70 3.16
N LEU A 649 11.86 17.76 3.94
CA LEU A 649 11.87 17.77 5.40
C LEU A 649 13.15 17.17 5.99
N TRP A 650 13.60 16.03 5.47
CA TRP A 650 14.77 15.29 5.98
C TRP A 650 16.10 15.72 5.35
N GLY A 651 16.06 16.34 4.17
CA GLY A 651 17.24 16.75 3.42
C GLY A 651 17.84 15.64 2.57
N ASN A 652 19.10 15.82 2.16
CA ASN A 652 19.81 14.88 1.29
C ASN A 652 20.11 13.54 1.98
N PRO A 653 20.26 12.44 1.23
CA PRO A 653 20.69 11.15 1.78
C PRO A 653 22.01 11.22 2.55
N GLY A 654 22.12 10.44 3.63
CA GLY A 654 23.32 10.35 4.47
C GLY A 654 23.00 10.11 5.94
N LYS A 655 24.05 10.00 6.77
CA LYS A 655 23.92 9.83 8.23
C LYS A 655 23.34 11.09 8.89
N VAL A 656 22.30 10.92 9.69
CA VAL A 656 21.74 12.00 10.52
C VAL A 656 22.67 12.23 11.70
N THR A 657 23.11 13.48 11.89
CA THR A 657 24.03 13.86 12.97
C THR A 657 23.33 14.71 14.02
N THR A 658 23.97 14.94 15.17
CA THR A 658 23.45 15.84 16.21
C THR A 658 23.32 17.30 15.77
N HIS A 659 23.89 17.67 14.62
CA HIS A 659 23.78 19.00 14.02
C HIS A 659 22.68 19.10 12.96
N TRP A 660 22.01 17.99 12.65
CA TRP A 660 20.92 17.96 11.68
C TRP A 660 19.77 18.87 12.14
N LYS A 661 19.11 19.49 11.16
CA LYS A 661 17.92 20.30 11.33
C LYS A 661 16.90 19.91 10.27
N PRO A 662 15.60 19.89 10.61
CA PRO A 662 14.56 19.64 9.63
C PRO A 662 14.45 20.81 8.64
N SER A 663 13.94 20.49 7.45
CA SER A 663 13.80 21.41 6.32
C SER A 663 15.09 22.18 5.99
N PRO A 664 16.23 21.49 5.81
CA PRO A 664 17.48 22.16 5.47
C PRO A 664 17.35 22.84 4.10
N GLU A 665 18.07 23.96 3.92
CA GLU A 665 18.14 24.60 2.61
C GLU A 665 18.68 23.60 1.57
N PRO A 666 18.11 23.55 0.36
CA PRO A 666 18.61 22.68 -0.71
C PRO A 666 20.05 23.04 -1.07
N ALA A 667 21.01 22.33 -0.49
CA ALA A 667 22.41 22.49 -0.83
C ALA A 667 22.73 21.64 -2.07
N PRO A 668 23.23 22.24 -3.18
CA PRO A 668 23.80 21.44 -4.25
C PRO A 668 24.97 20.65 -3.67
N VAL A 669 24.99 19.35 -3.94
CA VAL A 669 26.07 18.44 -3.52
C VAL A 669 27.03 18.32 -4.69
N PRO A 670 28.11 19.14 -4.75
CA PRO A 670 29.06 19.08 -5.86
C PRO A 670 29.89 17.80 -5.85
N LEU A 671 30.01 17.12 -4.71
CA LEU A 671 30.80 15.90 -4.52
C LEU A 671 29.98 14.87 -3.73
N ALA A 672 29.92 13.64 -4.21
CA ALA A 672 29.26 12.54 -3.53
C ALA A 672 29.91 12.25 -2.17
N THR A 673 29.08 12.17 -1.13
CA THR A 673 29.49 11.75 0.22
C THR A 673 29.15 10.30 0.52
N GLU A 674 28.17 9.75 -0.20
CA GLU A 674 27.64 8.40 -0.05
C GLU A 674 27.72 7.66 -1.39
N GLN A 675 27.65 6.33 -1.36
CA GLN A 675 27.53 5.52 -2.58
C GLN A 675 26.22 5.85 -3.31
N PRO A 676 26.19 5.79 -4.65
CA PRO A 676 24.98 6.07 -5.42
C PRO A 676 23.96 4.95 -5.22
N ALA A 677 22.68 5.27 -5.35
CA ALA A 677 21.63 4.25 -5.46
C ALA A 677 21.86 3.39 -6.71
N LEU A 678 21.65 2.09 -6.58
CA LEU A 678 21.91 1.10 -7.63
C LEU A 678 20.63 0.44 -8.12
N SER A 679 20.66 -0.04 -9.36
CA SER A 679 19.62 -0.88 -9.94
C SER A 679 19.59 -2.27 -9.28
N PRO A 680 18.55 -3.08 -9.57
CA PRO A 680 18.66 -4.53 -9.43
C PRO A 680 19.89 -5.10 -10.14
N VAL A 681 20.27 -6.32 -9.78
CA VAL A 681 21.31 -7.10 -10.45
C VAL A 681 20.79 -7.65 -11.78
N PHE A 682 21.59 -7.49 -12.83
CA PHE A 682 21.36 -8.03 -14.17
C PHE A 682 22.48 -8.98 -14.57
N THR A 683 22.19 -9.88 -15.50
CA THR A 683 23.19 -10.81 -16.06
C THR A 683 23.90 -10.28 -17.30
N GLN A 684 23.49 -9.10 -17.80
CA GLN A 684 24.09 -8.46 -18.97
C GLN A 684 24.20 -6.95 -18.78
N ALA A 685 25.29 -6.35 -19.29
CA ALA A 685 25.48 -4.90 -19.27
C ALA A 685 24.38 -4.15 -20.04
N GLN A 686 23.91 -4.70 -21.16
CA GLN A 686 22.85 -4.08 -21.96
C GLN A 686 21.53 -4.00 -21.19
N ASP A 687 21.17 -5.01 -20.38
CA ASP A 687 19.93 -4.98 -19.58
C ASP A 687 20.03 -3.92 -18.46
N ALA A 688 21.20 -3.77 -17.82
CA ALA A 688 21.45 -2.68 -16.88
C ALA A 688 21.33 -1.30 -17.57
N ALA A 689 21.82 -1.18 -18.82
CA ALA A 689 21.67 0.03 -19.63
C ALA A 689 20.19 0.31 -19.99
N ARG A 690 19.42 -0.72 -20.35
CA ARG A 690 17.97 -0.63 -20.62
C ARG A 690 17.21 -0.13 -19.38
N TYR A 691 17.55 -0.64 -18.21
CA TYR A 691 16.97 -0.19 -16.94
C TYR A 691 17.30 1.28 -16.66
N ALA A 692 18.57 1.68 -16.80
CA ALA A 692 18.98 3.08 -16.64
C ALA A 692 18.26 3.99 -17.64
N HIS A 693 18.15 3.56 -18.91
CA HIS A 693 17.38 4.24 -19.95
C HIS A 693 15.92 4.40 -19.54
N GLN A 694 15.22 3.36 -19.08
CA GLN A 694 13.83 3.52 -18.65
C GLN A 694 13.70 4.52 -17.49
N ARG A 695 14.66 4.51 -16.55
CA ARG A 695 14.64 5.35 -15.35
C ARG A 695 14.94 6.83 -15.61
N MET A 696 15.60 7.17 -16.72
CA MET A 696 15.84 8.57 -17.13
C MET A 696 14.54 9.35 -17.45
N GLY A 697 13.44 8.67 -17.80
CA GLY A 697 12.17 9.33 -18.09
C GLY A 697 12.25 10.27 -19.31
N ALA A 698 11.57 11.41 -19.31
CA ALA A 698 11.75 12.39 -20.38
C ALA A 698 13.13 13.08 -20.22
N ARG A 699 14.00 13.03 -21.23
CA ARG A 699 15.37 13.57 -21.23
C ARG A 699 15.35 15.10 -21.30
N THR A 700 14.70 15.73 -20.32
CA THR A 700 14.48 17.18 -20.24
C THR A 700 15.69 17.91 -19.68
N LYS A 701 16.56 17.19 -18.97
CA LYS A 701 17.85 17.67 -18.44
C LYS A 701 18.93 16.66 -18.77
N ARG A 702 20.19 17.13 -18.76
CA ARG A 702 21.36 16.25 -18.92
C ARG A 702 21.41 15.29 -17.75
N GLN A 703 21.48 14.00 -18.05
CA GLN A 703 21.48 12.91 -17.09
C GLN A 703 22.61 11.94 -17.41
N PHE A 704 23.31 11.43 -16.41
CA PHE A 704 24.39 10.46 -16.64
C PHE A 704 24.57 9.50 -15.47
N GLY A 705 25.42 8.50 -15.68
CA GLY A 705 25.89 7.58 -14.65
C GLY A 705 26.65 6.41 -15.25
N PHE A 706 26.73 5.32 -14.51
CA PHE A 706 27.66 4.23 -14.76
C PHE A 706 26.99 2.87 -14.68
N ILE A 707 27.53 1.92 -15.46
CA ILE A 707 27.24 0.50 -15.35
C ILE A 707 28.47 -0.14 -14.70
N LEU A 708 28.23 -0.88 -13.62
CA LEU A 708 29.24 -1.59 -12.86
C LEU A 708 29.14 -3.09 -13.17
N LYS A 709 30.29 -3.77 -13.24
CA LYS A 709 30.40 -5.22 -13.39
C LYS A 709 31.11 -5.81 -12.18
N SER A 710 30.63 -6.95 -11.69
CA SER A 710 31.33 -7.73 -10.67
C SER A 710 32.68 -8.26 -11.19
N VAL A 711 33.68 -8.34 -10.31
CA VAL A 711 34.98 -8.93 -10.65
C VAL A 711 34.99 -10.47 -10.56
N HIS A 712 33.94 -11.07 -9.97
CA HIS A 712 33.86 -12.51 -9.71
C HIS A 712 32.81 -13.23 -10.56
N SER A 713 31.88 -12.50 -11.17
CA SER A 713 30.71 -13.06 -11.84
C SER A 713 30.27 -12.18 -13.03
N GLU A 714 29.39 -12.74 -13.87
CA GLU A 714 28.70 -11.98 -14.94
C GLU A 714 27.47 -11.25 -14.39
N GLU A 715 27.67 -10.44 -13.34
CA GLU A 715 26.65 -9.61 -12.72
C GLU A 715 26.92 -8.12 -13.00
N PHE A 716 25.87 -7.39 -13.33
CA PHE A 716 25.89 -5.99 -13.70
C PHE A 716 24.84 -5.20 -12.93
N VAL A 717 25.18 -3.98 -12.53
CA VAL A 717 24.25 -3.01 -11.92
C VAL A 717 24.47 -1.65 -12.57
N ALA A 718 23.43 -0.84 -12.68
CA ALA A 718 23.53 0.56 -13.08
C ALA A 718 23.35 1.47 -11.86
N THR A 719 24.10 2.57 -11.81
CA THR A 719 23.78 3.67 -10.89
C THR A 719 22.44 4.29 -11.30
N TYR A 720 21.80 5.02 -10.39
CA TYR A 720 20.65 5.85 -10.78
C TYR A 720 21.11 7.09 -11.57
N PRO A 721 20.32 7.58 -12.55
CA PRO A 721 20.71 8.74 -13.36
C PRO A 721 20.77 10.00 -12.49
N LEU A 722 21.90 10.70 -12.55
CA LEU A 722 22.09 11.99 -11.88
C LEU A 722 21.75 13.14 -12.85
N GLU A 723 20.91 14.10 -12.42
CA GLU A 723 20.52 15.24 -13.26
C GLU A 723 21.44 16.46 -13.10
N GLY A 724 21.67 17.17 -14.22
CA GLY A 724 22.28 18.50 -14.28
C GLY A 724 23.77 18.56 -13.94
N GLY A 725 24.41 19.71 -14.21
CA GLY A 725 25.84 19.97 -13.92
C GLY A 725 26.84 19.28 -14.85
N GLY A 726 28.13 19.38 -14.53
CA GLY A 726 29.21 18.74 -15.30
C GLY A 726 29.31 17.24 -15.06
N LEU A 727 29.79 16.49 -16.06
CA LEU A 727 30.06 15.05 -15.94
C LEU A 727 31.30 14.82 -15.07
N GLY A 728 31.19 14.01 -14.03
CA GLY A 728 32.32 13.74 -13.11
C GLY A 728 32.10 12.48 -12.27
N LEU A 729 33.19 11.73 -12.02
CA LEU A 729 33.15 10.54 -11.18
C LEU A 729 32.86 10.88 -9.71
N ASP A 730 33.45 11.98 -9.24
CA ASP A 730 33.33 12.52 -7.88
C ASP A 730 31.94 13.03 -7.53
N ARG A 731 31.07 13.23 -8.52
CA ARG A 731 29.65 13.54 -8.31
C ARG A 731 28.79 12.32 -8.03
N VAL A 732 29.25 11.13 -8.41
CA VAL A 732 28.48 9.88 -8.30
C VAL A 732 29.07 8.96 -7.23
N PHE A 733 30.39 8.87 -7.15
CA PHE A 733 31.08 8.01 -6.19
C PHE A 733 31.86 8.84 -5.17
N PRO A 734 31.77 8.50 -3.88
CA PRO A 734 32.51 9.23 -2.86
C PRO A 734 34.00 9.03 -3.02
N ARG A 735 34.79 10.04 -2.65
CA ARG A 735 36.25 9.99 -2.64
C ARG A 735 36.75 10.35 -1.25
N LYS A 736 37.57 9.48 -0.66
CA LYS A 736 38.22 9.80 0.62
C LYS A 736 39.27 10.90 0.39
N PRO A 737 39.38 11.90 1.28
CA PRO A 737 40.33 13.01 1.09
C PRO A 737 41.80 12.59 0.91
N SER A 738 42.19 11.45 1.48
CA SER A 738 43.54 10.88 1.41
C SER A 738 43.79 9.99 0.18
N GLU A 739 42.77 9.67 -0.61
CA GLU A 739 42.85 8.75 -1.74
C GLU A 739 42.65 9.51 -3.06
N ARG A 740 43.42 9.14 -4.09
CA ARG A 740 43.31 9.74 -5.43
C ARG A 740 42.06 9.29 -6.19
N ASP A 741 41.65 8.05 -5.95
CA ASP A 741 40.60 7.34 -6.69
C ASP A 741 39.26 7.35 -5.92
N ASN A 742 38.16 7.21 -6.65
CA ASN A 742 36.83 7.12 -6.06
C ASN A 742 36.62 5.74 -5.42
N THR A 743 35.90 5.69 -4.30
CA THR A 743 35.49 4.44 -3.66
C THR A 743 34.27 3.88 -4.39
N LEU A 744 34.41 2.71 -5.01
CA LEU A 744 33.31 1.99 -5.66
C LEU A 744 32.65 0.99 -4.69
N PRO A 745 31.43 0.50 -4.99
CA PRO A 745 30.86 -0.66 -4.29
C PRO A 745 31.83 -1.85 -4.33
N GLY A 746 31.99 -2.55 -3.21
CA GLY A 746 32.96 -3.64 -3.06
C GLY A 746 32.80 -4.71 -4.13
N ASP A 747 33.92 -5.18 -4.71
CA ASP A 747 34.00 -6.19 -5.77
C ASP A 747 33.34 -5.81 -7.12
N PHE A 748 33.08 -4.52 -7.35
CA PHE A 748 32.60 -4.00 -8.63
C PHE A 748 33.59 -3.04 -9.28
N LYS A 749 33.61 -3.04 -10.61
CA LYS A 749 34.36 -2.11 -11.45
C LYS A 749 33.43 -1.42 -12.42
N ILE A 750 33.75 -0.18 -12.78
CA ILE A 750 33.02 0.53 -13.85
C ILE A 750 33.28 -0.20 -15.17
N HIS A 751 32.20 -0.64 -15.81
CA HIS A 751 32.21 -1.33 -17.10
C HIS A 751 31.67 -0.44 -18.23
N GLY A 752 30.73 0.45 -17.95
CA GLY A 752 30.16 1.34 -18.97
C GLY A 752 29.75 2.69 -18.40
N VAL A 753 29.58 3.65 -19.30
CA VAL A 753 29.05 4.99 -18.99
C VAL A 753 27.74 5.14 -19.75
N TYR A 754 26.73 5.77 -19.16
CA TYR A 754 25.52 6.14 -19.88
C TYR A 754 25.27 7.64 -19.81
N LEU A 755 24.68 8.19 -20.85
CA LEU A 755 24.33 9.59 -20.98
C LEU A 755 22.95 9.73 -21.63
N GLY A 756 22.08 10.55 -21.04
CA GLY A 756 20.89 11.08 -21.68
C GLY A 756 21.01 12.59 -21.73
N THR A 757 20.94 13.20 -22.91
CA THR A 757 21.04 14.65 -23.05
C THR A 757 19.74 15.26 -23.57
N PRO A 758 19.36 16.43 -23.05
CA PRO A 758 18.26 17.19 -23.56
C PRO A 758 18.72 17.94 -24.79
N ALA A 759 17.77 18.30 -25.64
CA ALA A 759 18.03 19.18 -26.77
C ALA A 759 18.17 20.66 -26.32
N THR A 760 18.85 20.94 -25.21
CA THR A 760 18.90 22.27 -24.54
C THR A 760 19.49 23.37 -25.42
N TYR A 761 20.35 23.02 -26.37
CA TYR A 761 20.91 23.96 -27.34
C TYR A 761 19.87 24.63 -28.24
N PHE A 762 18.65 24.10 -28.28
CA PHE A 762 17.62 24.47 -29.25
C PHE A 762 16.43 25.19 -28.62
N SER A 763 16.60 25.68 -27.39
CA SER A 763 15.60 26.46 -26.65
C SER A 763 15.16 27.74 -27.37
N SER A 764 15.98 28.27 -28.29
CA SER A 764 15.66 29.42 -29.14
C SER A 764 15.65 29.02 -30.62
N PRO A 765 14.58 29.32 -31.39
CA PRO A 765 14.52 29.07 -32.83
C PRO A 765 15.67 29.70 -33.63
N SER A 766 16.25 30.80 -33.14
CA SER A 766 17.36 31.49 -33.80
C SER A 766 18.66 30.68 -33.84
N HIS A 767 18.91 29.81 -32.85
CA HIS A 767 20.15 29.03 -32.75
C HIS A 767 20.18 27.81 -33.69
N VAL A 768 19.02 27.42 -34.22
CA VAL A 768 18.87 26.21 -35.07
C VAL A 768 18.43 26.53 -36.49
N LYS A 769 18.30 27.81 -36.82
CA LYS A 769 17.72 28.26 -38.08
C LYS A 769 18.39 27.63 -39.29
N ASP A 770 19.72 27.51 -39.24
CA ASP A 770 20.53 27.05 -40.37
C ASP A 770 20.91 25.56 -40.26
N VAL A 771 20.47 24.86 -39.20
CA VAL A 771 20.77 23.44 -38.98
C VAL A 771 20.09 22.56 -40.03
N ARG A 772 20.90 21.88 -40.84
CA ARG A 772 20.42 20.96 -41.87
C ARG A 772 20.12 19.58 -41.25
N ASN A 773 18.83 19.20 -41.24
CA ASN A 773 18.29 17.99 -40.63
C ASN A 773 18.23 18.04 -39.08
N LEU A 774 17.63 19.11 -38.55
CA LEU A 774 17.44 19.35 -37.11
C LEU A 774 16.80 18.17 -36.37
N ASN A 775 15.76 17.53 -36.91
CA ASN A 775 15.08 16.41 -36.24
C ASN A 775 16.03 15.23 -35.94
N THR A 776 17.02 14.98 -36.81
CA THR A 776 18.02 13.94 -36.55
C THR A 776 18.95 14.34 -35.41
N LEU A 777 19.28 15.62 -35.29
CA LEU A 777 20.10 16.14 -34.19
C LEU A 777 19.34 16.10 -32.87
N LEU A 778 18.03 16.41 -32.88
CA LEU A 778 17.14 16.29 -31.73
C LEU A 778 16.99 14.83 -31.26
N GLY A 779 17.05 13.87 -32.17
CA GLY A 779 17.04 12.42 -31.88
C GLY A 779 18.44 11.81 -31.72
N PHE A 780 19.49 12.63 -31.56
CA PHE A 780 20.86 12.18 -31.33
C PHE A 780 21.57 13.09 -30.30
N VAL A 781 22.86 12.90 -30.07
CA VAL A 781 23.65 13.63 -29.07
C VAL A 781 24.52 14.67 -29.76
N THR A 782 24.57 15.89 -29.20
CA THR A 782 25.39 16.97 -29.75
C THR A 782 26.89 16.64 -29.64
N PRO A 783 27.73 17.15 -30.55
CA PRO A 783 29.17 16.82 -30.54
C PRO A 783 29.90 17.10 -29.24
N ASP A 784 29.52 18.16 -28.52
CA ASP A 784 30.12 18.55 -27.25
C ASP A 784 29.71 17.63 -26.09
N ASP A 785 28.42 17.31 -25.98
CA ASP A 785 27.91 16.35 -24.99
C ASP A 785 28.52 14.95 -25.20
N PHE A 786 28.70 14.56 -26.47
CA PHE A 786 29.36 13.32 -26.85
C PHE A 786 30.84 13.35 -26.44
N ALA A 787 31.56 14.44 -26.74
CA ALA A 787 32.96 14.61 -26.39
C ALA A 787 33.17 14.57 -24.87
N ASP A 788 32.33 15.26 -24.10
CA ASP A 788 32.33 15.22 -22.63
C ASP A 788 32.17 13.80 -22.09
N ALA A 789 31.25 13.02 -22.68
CA ALA A 789 31.02 11.64 -22.25
C ALA A 789 32.19 10.71 -22.61
N LEU A 790 32.85 10.91 -23.75
CA LEU A 790 34.12 10.23 -24.05
C LEU A 790 35.24 10.66 -23.10
N GLY A 791 35.29 11.93 -22.70
CA GLY A 791 36.17 12.41 -21.65
C GLY A 791 35.95 11.67 -20.33
N LEU A 792 34.69 11.42 -19.97
CA LEU A 792 34.33 10.62 -18.80
C LEU A 792 34.77 9.15 -18.94
N VAL A 793 34.60 8.54 -20.12
CA VAL A 793 35.11 7.18 -20.41
C VAL A 793 36.64 7.13 -20.25
N ASN A 794 37.36 8.15 -20.70
CA ASN A 794 38.81 8.24 -20.53
C ASN A 794 39.21 8.35 -19.05
N LEU A 795 38.47 9.14 -18.26
CA LEU A 795 38.68 9.24 -16.81
C LEU A 795 38.47 7.88 -16.11
N VAL A 796 37.45 7.12 -16.51
CA VAL A 796 37.20 5.77 -16.01
C VAL A 796 38.38 4.84 -16.29
N LYS A 797 38.91 4.86 -17.51
CA LYS A 797 40.07 4.01 -17.90
C LYS A 797 41.36 4.36 -17.16
N GLN A 798 41.47 5.56 -16.58
CA GLN A 798 42.62 6.00 -15.80
C GLN A 798 42.54 5.62 -14.30
N GLN A 799 41.40 5.13 -13.82
CA GLN A 799 41.25 4.69 -12.43
C GLN A 799 42.14 3.49 -12.12
N ARG A 800 42.68 3.43 -10.90
CA ARG A 800 43.46 2.26 -10.46
C ARG A 800 42.57 1.03 -10.41
N GLY A 801 43.00 -0.05 -11.08
CA GLY A 801 42.22 -1.29 -11.15
C GLY A 801 41.02 -1.24 -12.10
N ALA A 802 40.96 -0.25 -13.00
CA ALA A 802 39.96 -0.12 -14.04
C ALA A 802 39.78 -1.41 -14.86
N PHE A 803 38.62 -1.53 -15.51
CA PHE A 803 38.33 -2.61 -16.43
C PHE A 803 39.32 -2.58 -17.61
N THR A 804 39.92 -3.72 -17.93
CA THR A 804 40.97 -3.82 -18.96
C THR A 804 40.43 -3.91 -20.39
N GLY A 805 39.13 -4.20 -20.55
CA GLY A 805 38.47 -4.25 -21.86
C GLY A 805 37.88 -2.92 -22.29
N ASP A 806 37.08 -2.98 -23.35
CA ASP A 806 36.35 -1.81 -23.84
C ASP A 806 35.29 -1.35 -22.84
N VAL A 807 35.17 -0.02 -22.73
CA VAL A 807 34.21 0.65 -21.85
C VAL A 807 33.15 1.30 -22.76
N PRO A 808 32.00 0.65 -23.00
CA PRO A 808 30.95 1.18 -23.85
C PRO A 808 30.33 2.46 -23.27
N LEU A 809 30.04 3.41 -24.16
CA LEU A 809 29.21 4.58 -23.92
C LEU A 809 27.79 4.30 -24.41
N TYR A 810 26.82 4.29 -23.51
CA TYR A 810 25.40 4.14 -23.83
C TYR A 810 24.74 5.51 -23.96
N LEU A 811 24.15 5.79 -25.11
CA LEU A 811 23.51 7.07 -25.40
C LEU A 811 22.01 6.87 -25.44
N SER A 812 21.33 7.51 -24.51
CA SER A 812 19.89 7.57 -24.48
C SER A 812 19.42 8.82 -25.21
N THR A 813 18.80 8.63 -26.37
CA THR A 813 18.34 9.74 -27.20
C THR A 813 17.00 10.29 -26.72
N ASN A 814 16.69 11.53 -27.10
CA ASN A 814 15.44 12.20 -26.73
C ASN A 814 14.20 11.60 -27.42
N ASP A 815 14.37 10.95 -28.57
CA ASP A 815 13.31 10.25 -29.30
C ASP A 815 13.10 8.79 -28.82
N GLY A 816 13.78 8.40 -27.73
CA GLY A 816 13.55 7.13 -27.04
C GLY A 816 14.41 5.95 -27.51
N ALA A 817 15.40 6.16 -28.38
CA ALA A 817 16.37 5.12 -28.72
C ALA A 817 17.44 4.98 -27.62
N LEU A 818 18.06 3.80 -27.60
CA LEU A 818 19.27 3.52 -26.81
C LEU A 818 20.34 3.05 -27.77
N LEU A 819 21.46 3.77 -27.83
CA LEU A 819 22.60 3.47 -28.66
C LEU A 819 23.77 3.03 -27.78
N SER A 820 24.66 2.20 -28.31
CA SER A 820 25.93 1.85 -27.69
C SER A 820 27.08 2.28 -28.60
N TYR A 821 28.13 2.86 -28.02
CA TYR A 821 29.28 3.35 -28.76
C TYR A 821 30.58 2.91 -28.10
N VAL A 822 31.48 2.29 -28.89
CA VAL A 822 32.86 1.97 -28.49
C VAL A 822 33.82 2.63 -29.47
N PRO A 823 34.67 3.58 -29.02
CA PRO A 823 35.60 4.28 -29.91
C PRO A 823 36.73 3.35 -30.36
N VAL A 824 37.13 3.42 -31.65
CA VAL A 824 38.29 2.65 -32.16
C VAL A 824 39.58 3.09 -31.44
N ASN A 825 39.78 4.40 -31.27
CA ASN A 825 40.90 4.96 -30.51
C ASN A 825 40.43 6.17 -29.71
N LEU A 826 40.13 5.94 -28.43
CA LEU A 826 39.60 6.95 -27.51
C LEU A 826 40.51 8.17 -27.37
N TRP A 827 41.82 7.97 -27.23
CA TRP A 827 42.77 9.07 -27.03
C TRP A 827 42.90 9.94 -28.28
N ALA A 828 43.01 9.32 -29.46
CA ALA A 828 43.07 10.05 -30.72
C ALA A 828 41.79 10.86 -30.95
N GLN A 829 40.61 10.29 -30.68
CA GLN A 829 39.33 10.98 -30.85
C GLN A 829 39.20 12.26 -30.02
N LEU A 830 39.71 12.27 -28.78
CA LEU A 830 39.63 13.41 -27.87
C LEU A 830 40.70 14.49 -28.12
N THR A 831 41.83 14.13 -28.76
CA THR A 831 42.97 15.05 -28.92
C THR A 831 43.06 15.65 -30.32
N SER A 832 43.07 14.81 -31.36
CA SER A 832 43.29 15.22 -32.75
C SER A 832 42.23 14.72 -33.73
N GLY A 833 41.29 13.89 -33.28
CA GLY A 833 40.21 13.31 -34.08
C GLY A 833 38.91 14.12 -34.05
N LEU A 834 37.80 13.43 -34.33
CA LEU A 834 36.46 14.03 -34.53
C LEU A 834 36.00 14.93 -33.36
N PHE A 835 36.39 14.61 -32.13
CA PHE A 835 35.99 15.32 -30.92
C PHE A 835 37.14 16.16 -30.32
N GLY A 836 38.15 16.49 -31.12
CA GLY A 836 39.19 17.46 -30.75
C GLY A 836 38.58 18.78 -30.30
N SER A 837 39.24 19.46 -29.35
CA SER A 837 38.72 20.69 -28.72
C SER A 837 37.29 20.53 -28.14
N TRP A 838 36.98 19.35 -27.59
CA TRP A 838 35.70 18.99 -26.98
C TRP A 838 34.50 19.10 -27.94
N GLY A 839 34.69 18.76 -29.23
CA GLY A 839 33.62 18.73 -30.23
C GLY A 839 33.02 20.09 -30.61
N ARG A 840 33.52 21.20 -30.05
CA ARG A 840 32.97 22.55 -30.29
C ARG A 840 33.06 22.99 -31.75
N PRO A 841 34.17 22.78 -32.49
CA PRO A 841 34.23 23.14 -33.91
C PRO A 841 33.18 22.39 -34.74
N LEU A 842 32.95 21.11 -34.43
CA LEU A 842 31.97 20.27 -35.11
C LEU A 842 30.55 20.76 -34.84
N LEU A 843 30.25 21.13 -33.59
CA LEU A 843 28.98 21.75 -33.23
C LEU A 843 28.78 23.07 -33.98
N THR A 844 29.79 23.94 -34.07
CA THR A 844 29.72 25.20 -34.85
C THR A 844 29.40 24.96 -36.32
N GLN A 845 30.04 23.98 -36.97
CA GLN A 845 29.76 23.63 -38.36
C GLN A 845 28.30 23.15 -38.55
N ILE A 846 27.77 22.37 -37.61
CA ILE A 846 26.37 21.93 -37.64
C ILE A 846 25.42 23.12 -37.47
N LEU A 847 25.70 24.01 -36.52
CA LEU A 847 24.86 25.17 -36.22
C LEU A 847 24.83 26.19 -37.38
N ASN A 848 25.94 26.35 -38.10
CA ASN A 848 26.04 27.21 -39.28
C ASN A 848 25.50 26.56 -40.57
N GLY A 849 25.04 25.30 -40.52
CA GLY A 849 24.57 24.56 -41.70
C GLY A 849 25.66 24.09 -42.66
N GLU A 850 26.93 24.21 -42.26
CA GLU A 850 28.11 23.78 -43.01
C GLU A 850 28.25 22.24 -43.02
N LEU A 851 27.86 21.59 -41.92
CA LEU A 851 27.83 20.13 -41.78
C LEU A 851 26.40 19.60 -41.67
N HIS A 852 26.05 18.65 -42.55
CA HIS A 852 24.77 17.96 -42.47
C HIS A 852 24.76 16.96 -41.29
N VAL A 853 23.69 16.93 -40.49
CA VAL A 853 23.67 16.10 -39.27
C VAL A 853 23.80 14.60 -39.57
N THR A 854 23.28 14.12 -40.71
CA THR A 854 23.46 12.72 -41.13
C THR A 854 24.94 12.40 -41.40
N GLU A 855 25.70 13.35 -41.96
CA GLU A 855 27.13 13.18 -42.18
C GLU A 855 27.88 13.12 -40.84
N TYR A 856 27.47 13.93 -39.85
CA TYR A 856 27.98 13.81 -38.48
C TYR A 856 27.78 12.40 -37.92
N VAL A 857 26.58 11.80 -38.05
CA VAL A 857 26.32 10.42 -37.60
C VAL A 857 27.22 9.43 -38.33
N HIS A 858 27.41 9.58 -39.64
CA HIS A 858 28.31 8.73 -40.43
C HIS A 858 29.77 8.85 -39.99
N GLN A 859 30.23 10.05 -39.67
CA GLN A 859 31.56 10.28 -39.13
C GLN A 859 31.75 9.62 -37.76
N VAL A 860 30.75 9.68 -36.88
CA VAL A 860 30.77 8.95 -35.60
C VAL A 860 30.87 7.44 -35.83
N ALA A 861 30.00 6.90 -36.68
CA ALA A 861 29.98 5.46 -37.01
C ALA A 861 31.26 4.99 -37.74
N ALA A 862 31.96 5.86 -38.46
CA ALA A 862 33.22 5.53 -39.12
C ALA A 862 34.41 5.45 -38.14
N ASN A 863 34.33 6.13 -36.99
CA ASN A 863 35.43 6.22 -36.03
C ASN A 863 35.22 5.35 -34.77
N GLY A 864 34.11 4.62 -34.69
CA GLY A 864 33.77 3.76 -33.55
C GLY A 864 32.68 2.75 -33.91
N GLN A 865 32.47 1.76 -33.06
CA GLN A 865 31.35 0.83 -33.19
C GLN A 865 30.10 1.46 -32.59
N LEU A 866 29.23 1.99 -33.44
CA LEU A 866 27.92 2.53 -33.05
C LEU A 866 26.83 1.49 -33.31
N GLU A 867 26.09 1.11 -32.29
CA GLU A 867 25.02 0.10 -32.38
C GLU A 867 23.69 0.63 -31.81
N VAL A 868 22.59 0.31 -32.46
CA VAL A 868 21.23 0.55 -31.95
C VAL A 868 20.81 -0.63 -31.06
N VAL A 869 20.60 -0.36 -29.77
CA VAL A 869 20.18 -1.34 -28.75
C VAL A 869 18.65 -1.33 -28.56
N ILE A 870 18.04 -0.14 -28.48
CA ILE A 870 16.58 0.06 -28.48
C ILE A 870 16.22 0.94 -29.68
N LYS A 871 15.20 0.51 -30.43
CA LYS A 871 14.72 1.19 -31.64
C LYS A 871 13.88 2.42 -31.30
N SER A 872 13.84 3.39 -32.21
CA SER A 872 12.88 4.51 -32.23
C SER A 872 12.39 4.76 -33.66
N ALA A 873 11.53 5.78 -33.84
CA ALA A 873 11.11 6.19 -35.18
C ALA A 873 12.29 6.62 -36.06
N LEU A 874 13.29 7.31 -35.49
CA LEU A 874 14.51 7.72 -36.18
C LEU A 874 15.47 6.53 -36.35
N TRP A 875 15.71 5.78 -35.26
CA TRP A 875 16.61 4.63 -35.17
C TRP A 875 15.84 3.31 -35.35
N ASN A 876 15.33 3.09 -36.55
CA ASN A 876 14.35 2.02 -36.84
C ASN A 876 14.97 0.62 -37.09
N ALA A 877 16.30 0.48 -37.00
CA ALA A 877 17.00 -0.78 -37.25
C ALA A 877 17.96 -1.11 -36.09
N PRO A 878 17.82 -2.29 -35.44
CA PRO A 878 18.74 -2.71 -34.40
C PRO A 878 20.09 -3.15 -35.00
N GLY A 879 21.16 -3.07 -34.19
CA GLY A 879 22.50 -3.51 -34.58
C GLY A 879 23.40 -2.38 -35.11
N HIS A 880 24.46 -2.75 -35.82
CA HIS A 880 25.53 -1.85 -36.22
C HIS A 880 25.07 -0.76 -37.21
N VAL A 881 25.40 0.49 -36.89
CA VAL A 881 25.14 1.67 -37.74
C VAL A 881 26.29 1.82 -38.73
N THR A 882 25.98 1.82 -40.03
CA THR A 882 26.98 1.94 -41.11
C THR A 882 26.85 3.29 -41.83
N GLN A 883 27.77 3.58 -42.76
CA GLN A 883 27.70 4.77 -43.62
C GLN A 883 26.46 4.78 -44.56
N GLN A 884 25.77 3.65 -44.70
CA GLN A 884 24.51 3.54 -45.45
C GLN A 884 23.27 3.86 -44.61
N TRP A 885 23.44 4.19 -43.33
CA TRP A 885 22.33 4.53 -42.45
C TRP A 885 21.63 5.82 -42.92
N VAL A 886 20.30 5.77 -42.93
CA VAL A 886 19.45 6.91 -43.29
C VAL A 886 18.36 7.07 -42.22
N PRO A 887 18.12 8.29 -41.71
CA PRO A 887 17.12 8.53 -40.68
C PRO A 887 15.72 8.10 -41.12
N TYR A 888 14.92 7.54 -40.21
CA TYR A 888 13.55 7.04 -40.43
C TYR A 888 13.41 5.88 -41.42
N LYS A 889 14.49 5.48 -42.10
CA LYS A 889 14.46 4.43 -43.10
C LYS A 889 14.57 3.07 -42.43
N LYS A 890 13.68 2.15 -42.81
CA LYS A 890 13.78 0.73 -42.43
C LYS A 890 15.03 0.15 -43.11
N ALA A 891 15.91 -0.47 -42.35
CA ALA A 891 17.10 -1.11 -42.92
C ALA A 891 16.73 -2.25 -43.87
N ALA A 892 17.61 -2.52 -44.84
CA ALA A 892 17.54 -3.75 -45.63
C ALA A 892 17.67 -4.97 -44.70
N ALA A 893 17.05 -6.10 -45.07
CA ALA A 893 17.15 -7.34 -44.29
C ALA A 893 18.64 -7.73 -44.17
N MET A 894 19.18 -7.66 -42.95
CA MET A 894 20.54 -8.11 -42.65
C MET A 894 20.60 -9.64 -42.79
N PRO A 895 21.77 -10.21 -43.12
CA PRO A 895 22.00 -11.65 -42.98
C PRO A 895 21.68 -12.08 -41.54
N PHE A 896 21.07 -13.26 -41.35
CA PHE A 896 20.80 -13.78 -40.01
C PHE A 896 22.13 -13.88 -39.23
N PRO A 897 22.23 -13.25 -38.04
CA PRO A 897 23.45 -13.35 -37.23
C PRO A 897 23.65 -14.80 -36.79
N ALA A 898 24.90 -15.23 -36.62
CA ALA A 898 25.20 -16.59 -36.15
C ALA A 898 24.72 -16.85 -34.71
N THR A 899 24.55 -15.79 -33.90
CA THR A 899 24.06 -15.87 -32.52
C THR A 899 22.97 -14.84 -32.26
N ARG A 900 22.09 -15.12 -31.29
CA ARG A 900 21.02 -14.21 -30.85
C ARG A 900 21.09 -13.99 -29.34
N ARG A 901 21.22 -12.74 -28.93
CA ARG A 901 21.07 -12.31 -27.52
C ARG A 901 19.62 -11.91 -27.26
N PHE A 902 19.14 -12.23 -26.06
CA PHE A 902 17.79 -11.88 -25.61
C PHE A 902 17.88 -10.79 -24.54
N PRO A 903 16.99 -9.79 -24.56
CA PRO A 903 16.74 -8.91 -23.42
C PRO A 903 16.20 -9.73 -22.26
N LEU A 904 16.83 -9.58 -21.09
CA LEU A 904 16.49 -10.32 -19.88
C LEU A 904 16.07 -9.40 -18.75
N SER A 905 15.19 -9.92 -17.90
CA SER A 905 14.77 -9.30 -16.65
C SER A 905 15.95 -9.14 -15.67
N PRO A 906 15.75 -8.43 -14.56
CA PRO A 906 16.60 -8.57 -13.38
C PRO A 906 16.73 -10.01 -12.88
N VAL A 907 17.72 -10.26 -12.02
CA VAL A 907 17.93 -11.54 -11.35
C VAL A 907 16.97 -11.71 -10.16
N PHE A 908 16.23 -12.81 -10.14
CA PHE A 908 15.29 -13.19 -9.08
C PHE A 908 15.79 -14.41 -8.29
N ALA A 909 15.36 -14.52 -7.03
CA ALA A 909 15.66 -15.67 -6.15
C ALA A 909 14.74 -16.87 -6.38
N HIS A 910 13.64 -16.70 -7.13
CA HIS A 910 12.63 -17.73 -7.34
C HIS A 910 11.97 -17.59 -8.73
N PRO A 911 11.62 -18.69 -9.43
CA PRO A 911 11.04 -18.62 -10.77
C PRO A 911 9.65 -17.98 -10.77
N ASP A 912 8.85 -18.15 -9.70
CA ASP A 912 7.53 -17.51 -9.60
C ASP A 912 7.65 -15.97 -9.61
N ASP A 913 8.72 -15.39 -9.06
CA ASP A 913 8.90 -13.93 -9.07
C ASP A 913 9.38 -13.44 -10.44
N ALA A 914 10.22 -14.22 -11.13
CA ALA A 914 10.57 -13.96 -12.54
C ALA A 914 9.34 -14.08 -13.46
N ALA A 915 8.45 -15.03 -13.20
CA ALA A 915 7.17 -15.17 -13.90
C ALA A 915 6.25 -13.98 -13.63
N ARG A 916 6.15 -13.53 -12.36
CA ARG A 916 5.41 -12.32 -11.98
C ARG A 916 5.93 -11.08 -12.69
N TYR A 917 7.25 -10.95 -12.82
CA TYR A 917 7.86 -9.84 -13.56
C TYR A 917 7.38 -9.83 -15.01
N VAL A 918 7.48 -10.95 -15.74
CA VAL A 918 7.00 -11.05 -17.12
C VAL A 918 5.51 -10.76 -17.21
N HIS A 919 4.72 -11.36 -16.32
CA HIS A 919 3.28 -11.15 -16.26
C HIS A 919 2.90 -9.66 -16.12
N ALA A 920 3.60 -8.91 -15.25
CA ALA A 920 3.36 -7.48 -15.08
C ALA A 920 3.75 -6.62 -16.30
N HIS A 921 4.55 -7.15 -17.22
CA HIS A 921 4.97 -6.49 -18.47
C HIS A 921 4.15 -6.95 -19.69
N ILE A 922 3.17 -7.84 -19.50
CA ILE A 922 2.18 -8.21 -20.52
C ILE A 922 0.94 -7.33 -20.32
N PRO A 923 0.41 -6.66 -21.37
CA PRO A 923 -0.82 -5.89 -21.25
C PRO A 923 -2.04 -6.82 -21.07
N HIS A 924 -2.97 -6.44 -20.21
CA HIS A 924 -4.24 -7.17 -19.98
C HIS A 924 -5.45 -6.32 -20.44
N PRO A 925 -6.42 -6.88 -21.19
CA PRO A 925 -6.42 -8.23 -21.78
C PRO A 925 -5.28 -8.40 -22.79
N ASN A 926 -4.84 -9.66 -22.93
CA ASN A 926 -3.70 -10.01 -23.76
C ASN A 926 -3.99 -9.64 -25.22
N GLN A 927 -3.10 -8.85 -25.84
CA GLN A 927 -3.28 -8.40 -27.22
C GLN A 927 -2.64 -9.35 -28.24
N LEU A 928 -1.58 -10.05 -27.84
CA LEU A 928 -0.77 -10.92 -28.71
C LEU A 928 -0.46 -12.22 -27.97
N ASN A 929 -0.25 -13.30 -28.73
CA ASN A 929 0.23 -14.55 -28.16
C ASN A 929 1.71 -14.40 -27.77
N VAL A 930 2.04 -14.63 -26.50
CA VAL A 930 3.41 -14.57 -25.99
C VAL A 930 3.80 -15.95 -25.47
N VAL A 931 4.98 -16.44 -25.82
CA VAL A 931 5.61 -17.59 -25.17
C VAL A 931 7.01 -17.18 -24.72
N ALA A 932 7.12 -16.74 -23.47
CA ALA A 932 8.39 -16.35 -22.86
C ALA A 932 9.07 -17.55 -22.19
N ALA A 933 10.39 -17.48 -22.02
CA ALA A 933 11.16 -18.48 -21.28
C ALA A 933 11.76 -17.88 -20.00
N ILE A 934 11.75 -18.67 -18.93
CA ILE A 934 12.46 -18.37 -17.69
C ILE A 934 13.70 -19.24 -17.65
N LEU A 935 14.85 -18.59 -17.52
CA LEU A 935 16.16 -19.20 -17.45
C LEU A 935 16.58 -19.31 -15.97
N GLY A 936 17.22 -20.41 -15.60
CA GLY A 936 17.70 -20.64 -14.24
C GLY A 936 19.15 -21.12 -14.18
N LYS A 937 19.82 -20.80 -13.08
CA LYS A 937 21.17 -21.20 -12.72
C LYS A 937 21.18 -21.86 -11.34
N ALA A 938 21.86 -22.99 -11.21
CA ALA A 938 21.77 -23.86 -10.03
C ALA A 938 22.53 -23.35 -8.79
N ASP A 939 23.72 -22.74 -8.96
CA ASP A 939 24.65 -22.41 -7.85
C ASP A 939 23.96 -21.75 -6.63
N TYR A 940 23.10 -20.75 -6.89
CA TYR A 940 22.35 -20.02 -5.87
C TYR A 940 20.85 -19.95 -6.17
N ASN A 941 20.35 -20.85 -7.03
CA ASN A 941 18.98 -20.88 -7.54
C ASN A 941 18.50 -19.50 -8.03
N THR A 942 19.22 -18.92 -8.99
CA THR A 942 18.87 -17.62 -9.58
C THR A 942 18.11 -17.78 -10.89
N TYR A 943 17.18 -16.86 -11.14
CA TYR A 943 16.31 -16.90 -12.30
C TYR A 943 16.26 -15.54 -13.00
N VAL A 944 16.22 -15.57 -14.33
CA VAL A 944 15.96 -14.40 -15.19
C VAL A 944 14.94 -14.81 -16.24
N ALA A 945 14.10 -13.88 -16.67
CA ALA A 945 13.10 -14.14 -17.69
C ALA A 945 13.38 -13.34 -18.96
N ILE A 946 13.00 -13.89 -20.11
CA ILE A 946 13.05 -13.15 -21.37
C ILE A 946 11.92 -12.12 -21.38
N GLU A 947 12.26 -10.88 -21.74
CA GLU A 947 11.29 -9.79 -21.83
C GLU A 947 10.14 -10.15 -22.79
N PRO A 948 8.87 -9.99 -22.39
CA PRO A 948 7.72 -10.40 -23.22
C PRO A 948 7.56 -9.58 -24.50
N ASN A 949 8.00 -8.33 -24.49
CA ASN A 949 8.05 -7.45 -25.66
C ASN A 949 9.28 -6.54 -25.56
N SER A 950 10.14 -6.55 -26.58
CA SER A 950 11.31 -5.67 -26.62
C SER A 950 11.50 -5.10 -28.03
N GLY A 951 11.51 -3.77 -28.16
CA GLY A 951 11.70 -3.09 -29.44
C GLY A 951 10.68 -3.49 -30.52
N GLY A 952 9.43 -3.77 -30.10
CA GLY A 952 8.31 -4.20 -30.94
C GLY A 952 8.32 -5.70 -31.31
N GLU A 953 9.29 -6.48 -30.83
CA GLU A 953 9.34 -7.92 -31.01
C GLU A 953 8.76 -8.63 -29.78
N VAL A 954 7.75 -9.47 -30.02
CA VAL A 954 7.12 -10.30 -28.99
C VAL A 954 7.96 -11.56 -28.74
N ALA A 955 8.09 -11.95 -27.48
CA ALA A 955 8.76 -13.19 -27.11
C ALA A 955 8.05 -14.41 -27.72
N ASN A 956 8.81 -15.16 -28.52
CA ASN A 956 8.38 -16.40 -29.16
C ASN A 956 9.46 -17.47 -28.97
N ALA A 957 9.54 -18.01 -27.75
CA ALA A 957 10.49 -19.07 -27.39
C ALA A 957 10.46 -20.28 -28.34
N PRO A 958 9.30 -20.76 -28.83
CA PRO A 958 9.25 -21.83 -29.81
C PRO A 958 10.07 -21.58 -31.07
N GLN A 959 9.94 -20.40 -31.68
CA GLN A 959 10.67 -20.06 -32.90
C GLN A 959 12.14 -19.66 -32.63
N THR A 960 12.41 -19.04 -31.49
CA THR A 960 13.69 -18.33 -31.26
C THR A 960 14.67 -19.08 -30.35
N LEU A 961 14.19 -20.06 -29.57
CA LEU A 961 15.00 -20.81 -28.59
C LEU A 961 14.92 -22.32 -28.76
N LEU A 962 13.73 -22.82 -29.13
CA LEU A 962 13.44 -24.26 -29.22
C LEU A 962 13.49 -24.76 -30.67
N PHE A 963 13.37 -23.84 -31.65
CA PHE A 963 13.35 -24.11 -33.10
C PHE A 963 12.29 -25.13 -33.54
N THR A 964 11.13 -25.09 -32.89
CA THR A 964 10.04 -26.05 -33.14
C THR A 964 9.06 -25.61 -34.23
N HIS A 965 9.12 -24.35 -34.69
CA HIS A 965 8.22 -23.80 -35.70
C HIS A 965 8.90 -23.74 -37.08
N LYS A 966 8.46 -24.58 -38.04
CA LYS A 966 8.98 -24.73 -39.42
C LYS A 966 10.51 -24.70 -39.52
N HIS A 967 11.12 -25.89 -39.50
CA HIS A 967 12.45 -26.10 -40.09
C HIS A 967 12.35 -25.75 -41.58
N VAL A 968 12.94 -24.64 -42.02
CA VAL A 968 13.18 -24.40 -43.44
C VAL A 968 14.52 -25.05 -43.76
N ASP A 969 14.51 -26.14 -44.52
CA ASP A 969 15.74 -26.81 -44.95
C ASP A 969 16.70 -25.80 -45.59
N GLY A 970 17.93 -25.75 -45.08
CA GLY A 970 18.98 -24.84 -45.54
C GLY A 970 19.05 -23.47 -44.86
N GLN A 971 18.16 -23.13 -43.93
CA GLN A 971 18.20 -21.87 -43.18
C GLN A 971 18.92 -22.06 -41.83
N LEU A 972 20.09 -21.43 -41.65
CA LEU A 972 20.81 -21.43 -40.37
C LEU A 972 20.02 -20.62 -39.32
N HIS A 973 19.69 -21.25 -38.19
CA HIS A 973 19.09 -20.57 -37.06
C HIS A 973 20.17 -19.99 -36.14
N PRO A 974 20.02 -18.74 -35.66
CA PRO A 974 20.97 -18.15 -34.73
C PRO A 974 21.02 -18.94 -33.43
N VAL A 975 22.22 -19.27 -32.94
CA VAL A 975 22.38 -19.95 -31.65
C VAL A 975 21.99 -18.98 -30.52
N PRO A 976 21.06 -19.35 -29.61
CA PRO A 976 20.70 -18.51 -28.50
C PRO A 976 21.87 -18.39 -27.51
N LEU A 977 22.24 -17.16 -27.16
CA LEU A 977 23.35 -16.90 -26.24
C LEU A 977 22.80 -16.42 -24.89
N PHE A 978 22.94 -17.27 -23.88
CA PHE A 978 22.57 -16.97 -22.49
C PHE A 978 23.79 -16.57 -21.66
N ALA A 979 23.55 -15.91 -20.52
CA ALA A 979 24.59 -15.67 -19.53
C ALA A 979 25.16 -17.01 -19.01
N ALA A 980 26.44 -17.00 -18.62
CA ALA A 980 27.13 -18.21 -18.20
C ALA A 980 26.39 -18.95 -17.06
N GLY A 981 26.11 -20.24 -17.28
CA GLY A 981 25.42 -21.10 -16.32
C GLY A 981 23.88 -20.99 -16.32
N TYR A 982 23.29 -20.08 -17.10
CA TYR A 982 21.84 -20.02 -17.26
C TYR A 982 21.35 -20.97 -18.35
N SER A 983 20.28 -21.70 -18.05
CA SER A 983 19.64 -22.65 -18.96
C SER A 983 18.12 -22.51 -18.88
N ARG A 984 17.41 -22.95 -19.92
CA ARG A 984 15.95 -22.90 -19.99
C ARG A 984 15.34 -23.77 -18.88
N LYS A 985 14.47 -23.22 -18.03
CA LYS A 985 13.84 -23.96 -16.92
C LYS A 985 12.32 -23.97 -16.96
N HIS A 986 11.68 -22.90 -17.43
CA HIS A 986 10.21 -22.81 -17.51
C HIS A 986 9.77 -22.03 -18.75
N LEU A 987 8.50 -22.23 -19.14
CA LEU A 987 7.81 -21.43 -20.13
C LEU A 987 6.66 -20.66 -19.49
N LEU A 988 6.39 -19.46 -19.99
CA LEU A 988 5.23 -18.66 -19.65
C LEU A 988 4.43 -18.37 -20.92
N PHE A 989 3.15 -18.76 -20.90
CA PHE A 989 2.21 -18.57 -21.99
C PHE A 989 1.30 -17.37 -21.73
N SER A 990 0.94 -16.65 -22.78
CA SER A 990 -0.14 -15.68 -22.81
C SER A 990 -0.85 -15.82 -24.15
N ARG A 991 -2.18 -15.83 -24.12
CA ARG A 991 -3.03 -16.03 -25.29
C ARG A 991 -3.88 -14.79 -25.51
N ALA A 992 -3.89 -14.27 -26.73
CA ALA A 992 -4.78 -13.20 -27.12
C ALA A 992 -6.25 -13.62 -26.94
N TYR A 993 -7.12 -12.66 -26.64
CA TYR A 993 -8.54 -12.92 -26.43
C TYR A 993 -9.17 -13.66 -27.63
N SER A 994 -9.92 -14.73 -27.36
CA SER A 994 -10.63 -15.53 -28.34
C SER A 994 -12.07 -15.79 -27.90
N SER A 995 -13.04 -15.64 -28.82
CA SER A 995 -14.44 -16.00 -28.58
C SER A 995 -14.89 -17.12 -29.53
N GLN A 996 -15.58 -18.12 -28.99
CA GLN A 996 -16.15 -19.23 -29.74
C GLN A 996 -17.67 -19.02 -29.85
N ALA A 997 -18.20 -19.07 -31.06
CA ALA A 997 -19.61 -18.78 -31.37
C ALA A 997 -20.61 -19.74 -30.70
N GLY A 998 -20.16 -20.95 -30.31
CA GLY A 998 -20.97 -21.95 -29.60
C GLY A 998 -20.89 -21.87 -28.07
N TYR A 999 -20.09 -20.96 -27.52
CA TYR A 999 -19.91 -20.79 -26.08
C TYR A 999 -20.69 -19.57 -25.59
N SER A 1000 -21.33 -19.71 -24.43
CA SER A 1000 -21.86 -18.58 -23.67
C SER A 1000 -20.77 -17.56 -23.34
N ALA A 1001 -21.16 -16.32 -22.98
CA ALA A 1001 -20.21 -15.29 -22.53
C ALA A 1001 -19.33 -15.79 -21.36
N LEU A 1002 -19.91 -16.64 -20.54
CA LEU A 1002 -19.29 -17.28 -19.39
C LEU A 1002 -18.27 -18.36 -19.76
N GLU A 1003 -18.65 -19.27 -20.66
CA GLU A 1003 -17.73 -20.28 -21.18
C GLU A 1003 -16.55 -19.62 -21.89
N ASN A 1004 -16.80 -18.56 -22.66
CA ASN A 1004 -15.74 -17.75 -23.27
C ASN A 1004 -14.87 -17.05 -22.22
N ASN A 1005 -15.44 -16.53 -21.14
CA ASN A 1005 -14.65 -15.92 -20.06
C ASN A 1005 -13.69 -16.95 -19.43
N LEU A 1006 -14.19 -18.13 -19.06
CA LEU A 1006 -13.38 -19.20 -18.49
C LEU A 1006 -12.28 -19.65 -19.46
N LEU A 1007 -12.62 -19.86 -20.73
CA LEU A 1007 -11.67 -20.27 -21.77
C LEU A 1007 -10.48 -19.31 -21.90
N ASN A 1008 -10.72 -18.00 -21.81
CA ASN A 1008 -9.68 -16.97 -21.91
C ASN A 1008 -8.85 -16.81 -20.64
N ASN A 1009 -9.26 -17.46 -19.55
CA ASN A 1009 -8.66 -17.33 -18.24
C ASN A 1009 -8.27 -18.69 -17.65
N MET A 1010 -7.97 -19.71 -18.45
CA MET A 1010 -7.49 -21.01 -17.96
C MET A 1010 -6.32 -21.52 -18.80
N PHE A 1011 -5.53 -22.46 -18.27
CA PHE A 1011 -4.56 -23.18 -19.08
C PHE A 1011 -5.27 -23.96 -20.19
N TRP A 1012 -4.82 -23.76 -21.43
CA TRP A 1012 -5.27 -24.60 -22.52
C TRP A 1012 -4.56 -25.96 -22.45
N PRO A 1013 -5.28 -27.09 -22.53
CA PRO A 1013 -4.66 -28.41 -22.49
C PRO A 1013 -3.57 -28.61 -23.55
N VAL A 1014 -3.73 -28.01 -24.73
CA VAL A 1014 -2.73 -28.04 -25.82
C VAL A 1014 -1.39 -27.40 -25.42
N ASP A 1015 -1.38 -26.33 -24.62
CA ASP A 1015 -0.17 -25.66 -24.13
C ASP A 1015 0.60 -26.56 -23.15
N ILE A 1016 -0.13 -27.23 -22.26
CA ILE A 1016 0.42 -28.21 -21.32
C ILE A 1016 1.07 -29.36 -22.10
N CYS A 1017 0.38 -29.91 -23.09
CA CYS A 1017 0.87 -31.05 -23.86
C CYS A 1017 2.06 -30.71 -24.75
N TYR A 1018 2.09 -29.51 -25.33
CA TYR A 1018 3.25 -28.98 -26.02
C TYR A 1018 4.47 -28.95 -25.07
N ALA A 1019 4.34 -28.32 -23.91
CA ALA A 1019 5.46 -28.09 -23.00
C ALA A 1019 5.96 -29.34 -22.26
N THR A 1020 5.06 -30.28 -21.95
CA THR A 1020 5.36 -31.42 -21.06
C THR A 1020 5.64 -32.73 -21.79
N ARG A 1021 5.10 -32.91 -23.01
CA ARG A 1021 5.20 -34.14 -23.80
C ARG A 1021 5.85 -33.91 -25.16
N LEU A 1022 5.34 -32.98 -25.97
CA LEU A 1022 5.81 -32.81 -27.35
C LEU A 1022 7.29 -32.44 -27.40
N LEU A 1023 7.72 -31.46 -26.59
CA LEU A 1023 9.12 -31.04 -26.56
C LEU A 1023 10.09 -32.16 -26.17
N LYS A 1024 9.67 -33.09 -25.31
CA LYS A 1024 10.48 -34.23 -24.88
C LYS A 1024 10.82 -35.18 -26.04
N THR A 1025 9.97 -35.25 -27.07
CA THR A 1025 10.18 -36.16 -28.21
C THR A 1025 11.36 -35.75 -29.09
N TYR A 1026 11.79 -34.48 -29.02
CA TYR A 1026 12.82 -33.92 -29.89
C TYR A 1026 14.11 -33.58 -29.14
N ASP A 1027 13.96 -33.11 -27.90
CA ASP A 1027 15.07 -32.84 -27.00
C ASP A 1027 14.67 -33.38 -25.63
N SER A 1028 15.31 -34.46 -25.18
CA SER A 1028 15.01 -35.11 -23.91
C SER A 1028 15.14 -34.16 -22.72
N ASP A 1029 15.91 -33.08 -22.88
CA ASP A 1029 16.17 -32.08 -21.86
C ASP A 1029 15.12 -30.95 -21.85
N ASN A 1030 14.23 -30.86 -22.84
CA ASN A 1030 13.22 -29.78 -22.99
C ASN A 1030 11.82 -30.14 -22.46
N SER A 1031 11.71 -31.15 -21.60
CA SER A 1031 10.46 -31.46 -20.89
C SER A 1031 10.30 -30.56 -19.66
N PHE A 1032 9.41 -29.57 -19.72
CA PHE A 1032 9.19 -28.66 -18.58
C PHE A 1032 8.30 -29.30 -17.50
N GLU A 1033 8.80 -29.35 -16.26
CA GLU A 1033 8.01 -29.81 -15.11
C GLU A 1033 6.98 -28.77 -14.66
N VAL A 1034 7.36 -27.49 -14.76
CA VAL A 1034 6.55 -26.35 -14.33
C VAL A 1034 6.44 -25.34 -15.48
N ILE A 1035 5.22 -24.88 -15.73
CA ILE A 1035 4.90 -23.83 -16.70
C ILE A 1035 3.94 -22.80 -16.09
N TYR A 1036 3.90 -21.62 -16.68
CA TYR A 1036 3.08 -20.49 -16.25
C TYR A 1036 2.12 -20.02 -17.33
N HIS A 1037 1.00 -19.43 -16.95
CA HIS A 1037 0.06 -18.81 -17.88
C HIS A 1037 -0.46 -17.48 -17.34
N SER A 1038 -0.32 -16.42 -18.14
CA SER A 1038 -0.89 -15.10 -17.88
C SER A 1038 -2.26 -14.99 -18.56
N THR A 1039 -3.32 -14.97 -17.77
CA THR A 1039 -4.70 -14.92 -18.27
C THR A 1039 -5.08 -13.52 -18.78
N ASN A 1040 -6.19 -13.40 -19.50
CA ASN A 1040 -6.69 -12.12 -20.00
C ASN A 1040 -7.25 -11.22 -18.89
N ASP A 1041 -7.73 -11.78 -17.79
CA ASP A 1041 -8.26 -11.05 -16.65
C ASP A 1041 -7.21 -10.70 -15.57
N GLY A 1042 -5.92 -10.95 -15.84
CA GLY A 1042 -4.81 -10.53 -14.99
C GLY A 1042 -4.35 -11.55 -13.94
N ALA A 1043 -4.77 -12.82 -14.04
CA ALA A 1043 -4.24 -13.91 -13.20
C ALA A 1043 -2.89 -14.41 -13.73
N LEU A 1044 -2.06 -14.90 -12.80
CA LEU A 1044 -0.87 -15.69 -13.13
C LEU A 1044 -1.07 -17.10 -12.57
N LEU A 1045 -1.24 -18.07 -13.45
CA LEU A 1045 -1.42 -19.46 -13.11
C LEU A 1045 -0.11 -20.22 -13.24
N LYS A 1046 0.11 -21.20 -12.36
CA LYS A 1046 1.24 -22.12 -12.36
C LYS A 1046 0.71 -23.55 -12.47
N TYR A 1047 1.21 -24.30 -13.43
CA TYR A 1047 0.92 -25.71 -13.58
C TYR A 1047 2.19 -26.53 -13.37
N ARG A 1048 2.15 -27.46 -12.41
CA ARG A 1048 3.17 -28.49 -12.21
C ARG A 1048 2.65 -29.81 -12.75
N ARG A 1049 3.44 -30.42 -13.63
CA ARG A 1049 3.11 -31.71 -14.27
C ARG A 1049 2.93 -32.81 -13.22
N GLY A 1050 1.84 -33.58 -13.33
CA GLY A 1050 1.61 -34.77 -12.52
C GLY A 1050 2.39 -36.00 -12.99
N ALA A 1051 1.91 -37.18 -12.63
CA ALA A 1051 2.51 -38.44 -13.05
C ALA A 1051 2.51 -38.59 -14.58
N ALA A 1052 3.46 -39.37 -15.11
CA ALA A 1052 3.61 -39.58 -16.55
C ALA A 1052 2.33 -40.13 -17.20
N LEU A 1053 1.64 -41.07 -16.54
CA LEU A 1053 0.37 -41.64 -17.00
C LEU A 1053 -0.74 -40.59 -17.10
N ALA A 1054 -0.87 -39.71 -16.11
CA ALA A 1054 -1.89 -38.67 -16.12
C ALA A 1054 -1.62 -37.63 -17.22
N THR A 1055 -0.34 -37.26 -17.41
CA THR A 1055 0.07 -36.40 -18.54
C THR A 1055 -0.22 -37.07 -19.89
N GLN A 1056 0.03 -38.38 -19.99
CA GLN A 1056 -0.25 -39.16 -21.19
C GLN A 1056 -1.76 -39.16 -21.51
N GLN A 1057 -2.61 -39.40 -20.51
CA GLN A 1057 -4.08 -39.37 -20.63
C GLN A 1057 -4.59 -38.00 -21.10
N LEU A 1058 -4.05 -36.90 -20.54
CA LEU A 1058 -4.39 -35.54 -20.99
C LEU A 1058 -4.10 -35.42 -22.49
N CYS A 1059 -2.88 -35.76 -22.92
CA CYS A 1059 -2.42 -35.48 -24.28
C CYS A 1059 -2.96 -36.44 -25.34
N GLU A 1060 -3.24 -37.70 -25.01
CA GLU A 1060 -3.93 -38.64 -25.90
C GLU A 1060 -5.34 -38.17 -26.24
N SER A 1061 -6.04 -37.57 -25.26
CA SER A 1061 -7.39 -37.06 -25.46
C SER A 1061 -7.47 -35.84 -26.39
N ILE A 1062 -6.37 -35.08 -26.53
CA ILE A 1062 -6.28 -33.84 -27.33
C ILE A 1062 -5.75 -34.11 -28.75
N SER A 1063 -4.85 -35.08 -28.90
CA SER A 1063 -4.08 -35.28 -30.14
C SER A 1063 -4.34 -36.59 -30.88
N GLY A 1064 -5.04 -37.54 -30.27
CA GLY A 1064 -4.93 -38.93 -30.72
C GLY A 1064 -3.47 -39.37 -30.67
N SER A 1065 -3.05 -40.28 -31.56
CA SER A 1065 -1.71 -40.85 -31.51
C SER A 1065 -0.57 -39.93 -31.98
N ASN A 1066 -0.81 -38.76 -32.60
CA ASN A 1066 0.25 -37.96 -33.27
C ASN A 1066 0.10 -36.42 -33.15
N LEU A 1067 0.38 -35.82 -31.98
CA LEU A 1067 0.61 -34.37 -31.86
C LEU A 1067 1.91 -33.97 -32.60
N THR A 1068 1.84 -33.03 -33.54
CA THR A 1068 3.02 -32.47 -34.24
C THR A 1068 3.18 -30.97 -33.96
N TYR A 1069 4.41 -30.45 -34.12
CA TYR A 1069 4.67 -29.01 -33.96
C TYR A 1069 3.90 -28.17 -34.98
N GLU A 1070 3.86 -28.62 -36.24
CA GLU A 1070 3.07 -27.97 -37.28
C GLU A 1070 1.59 -27.91 -36.91
N GLY A 1071 1.05 -28.99 -36.34
CA GLY A 1071 -0.32 -29.04 -35.81
C GLY A 1071 -0.55 -28.01 -34.70
N TYR A 1072 0.35 -27.95 -33.71
CA TYR A 1072 0.27 -26.98 -32.61
C TYR A 1072 0.21 -25.52 -33.09
N PHE A 1073 1.01 -25.16 -34.10
CA PHE A 1073 1.08 -23.77 -34.59
C PHE A 1073 0.08 -23.44 -35.71
N ALA A 1074 -0.39 -24.43 -36.48
CA ALA A 1074 -1.39 -24.22 -37.53
C ALA A 1074 -2.82 -24.15 -36.98
N GLU A 1075 -3.12 -24.88 -35.89
CA GLU A 1075 -4.46 -25.01 -35.29
C GLU A 1075 -4.64 -24.12 -34.04
N ASN A 1076 -3.71 -23.15 -33.86
CA ASN A 1076 -3.40 -22.33 -32.67
C ASN A 1076 -4.53 -21.40 -32.13
N TYR A 1077 -5.78 -21.64 -32.51
CA TYR A 1077 -6.99 -20.92 -32.08
C TYR A 1077 -8.03 -21.82 -31.38
N GLU A 1078 -7.75 -23.12 -31.23
CA GLU A 1078 -8.66 -24.07 -30.57
C GLU A 1078 -8.00 -24.70 -29.33
N PRO A 1079 -8.68 -24.73 -28.17
CA PRO A 1079 -8.09 -25.14 -26.89
C PRO A 1079 -7.83 -26.65 -26.76
N ASP A 1080 -8.52 -27.48 -27.54
CA ASP A 1080 -8.59 -28.93 -27.40
C ASP A 1080 -8.34 -29.72 -28.70
N ARG A 1081 -8.07 -29.06 -29.84
CA ARG A 1081 -7.83 -29.74 -31.13
C ARG A 1081 -6.36 -29.78 -31.49
N THR A 1082 -5.87 -30.99 -31.81
CA THR A 1082 -4.64 -31.16 -32.58
C THR A 1082 -4.74 -32.32 -33.61
N THR A 1083 -4.61 -32.00 -34.90
CA THR A 1083 -4.40 -32.87 -36.09
C THR A 1083 -5.49 -33.90 -36.47
N ARG A 1084 -6.78 -33.62 -36.26
CA ARG A 1084 -7.88 -34.44 -36.83
C ARG A 1084 -8.41 -33.88 -38.16
N ARG A 1085 -7.56 -33.83 -39.21
CA ARG A 1085 -8.03 -33.51 -40.58
C ARG A 1085 -8.39 -34.73 -41.45
N TYR A 1086 -8.25 -35.96 -40.95
CA TYR A 1086 -8.34 -37.16 -41.79
C TYR A 1086 -9.54 -38.11 -41.58
N TYR A 1087 -10.53 -37.80 -40.74
CA TYR A 1087 -11.78 -38.60 -40.65
C TYR A 1087 -13.05 -37.73 -40.57
N GLU A 1088 -14.12 -38.21 -41.21
CA GLU A 1088 -15.33 -37.50 -41.67
C GLU A 1088 -16.29 -36.94 -40.59
N GLN A 1089 -15.91 -36.90 -39.31
CA GLN A 1089 -16.71 -36.25 -38.26
C GLN A 1089 -15.80 -35.43 -37.33
N ALA A 1090 -15.98 -34.11 -37.37
CA ALA A 1090 -15.34 -33.21 -36.40
C ALA A 1090 -15.82 -33.59 -34.99
N PRO A 1091 -14.91 -33.85 -34.02
CA PRO A 1091 -15.33 -34.08 -32.64
C PRO A 1091 -16.07 -32.86 -32.10
N VAL A 1092 -17.09 -33.12 -31.27
CA VAL A 1092 -17.86 -32.09 -30.57
C VAL A 1092 -16.90 -31.27 -29.70
N SER A 1093 -16.91 -29.94 -29.86
CA SER A 1093 -16.11 -29.01 -29.06
C SER A 1093 -16.43 -29.21 -27.57
N GLN A 1094 -15.41 -29.50 -26.76
CA GLN A 1094 -15.64 -29.77 -25.34
C GLN A 1094 -15.86 -28.48 -24.58
N LYS A 1095 -16.80 -28.48 -23.63
CA LYS A 1095 -17.07 -27.28 -22.83
C LYS A 1095 -15.84 -26.89 -21.99
N PRO A 1096 -15.53 -25.60 -21.81
CA PRO A 1096 -14.37 -25.16 -21.02
C PRO A 1096 -14.27 -25.74 -19.61
N VAL A 1097 -15.40 -26.02 -18.94
CA VAL A 1097 -15.43 -26.67 -17.63
C VAL A 1097 -14.84 -28.08 -17.68
N GLU A 1098 -15.18 -28.87 -18.71
CA GLU A 1098 -14.67 -30.24 -18.89
C GLU A 1098 -13.16 -30.23 -19.14
N LEU A 1099 -12.68 -29.25 -19.93
CA LEU A 1099 -11.26 -29.04 -20.18
C LEU A 1099 -10.52 -28.71 -18.88
N LEU A 1100 -11.08 -27.83 -18.04
CA LEU A 1100 -10.47 -27.47 -16.77
C LEU A 1100 -10.41 -28.66 -15.82
N THR A 1101 -11.48 -29.45 -15.72
CA THR A 1101 -11.50 -30.67 -14.91
C THR A 1101 -10.39 -31.64 -15.33
N ARG A 1102 -10.13 -31.79 -16.64
CA ARG A 1102 -9.01 -32.61 -17.12
C ARG A 1102 -7.67 -32.07 -16.66
N VAL A 1103 -7.42 -30.76 -16.82
CA VAL A 1103 -6.19 -30.12 -16.36
C VAL A 1103 -5.96 -30.36 -14.86
N LEU A 1104 -7.00 -30.19 -14.04
CA LEU A 1104 -6.94 -30.39 -12.59
C LEU A 1104 -6.71 -31.85 -12.17
N ASN A 1105 -7.09 -32.81 -13.00
CA ASN A 1105 -6.88 -34.24 -12.73
C ASN A 1105 -5.49 -34.75 -13.17
N THR A 1106 -4.73 -33.96 -13.93
CA THR A 1106 -3.50 -34.42 -14.59
C THR A 1106 -2.23 -33.80 -14.03
N GLY A 1107 -2.36 -32.80 -13.17
CA GLY A 1107 -1.27 -32.12 -12.50
C GLY A 1107 -1.78 -31.19 -11.40
N GLN A 1108 -0.88 -30.38 -10.88
CA GLN A 1108 -1.17 -29.44 -9.80
C GLN A 1108 -1.27 -28.02 -10.37
N LEU A 1109 -2.45 -27.41 -10.25
CA LEU A 1109 -2.70 -26.02 -10.64
C LEU A 1109 -2.66 -25.12 -9.41
N SER A 1110 -1.99 -23.98 -9.52
CA SER A 1110 -1.91 -22.98 -8.45
C SER A 1110 -2.05 -21.57 -9.01
N VAL A 1111 -2.70 -20.70 -8.24
CA VAL A 1111 -2.85 -19.27 -8.55
C VAL A 1111 -1.73 -18.51 -7.83
N ILE A 1112 -0.90 -17.80 -8.60
CA ILE A 1112 0.22 -16.98 -8.10
C ILE A 1112 -0.20 -15.52 -7.94
N THR A 1113 -0.89 -14.99 -8.95
CA THR A 1113 -1.56 -13.67 -8.94
C THR A 1113 -3.05 -13.90 -9.13
N VAL A 1114 -3.86 -13.32 -8.26
CA VAL A 1114 -5.32 -13.47 -8.27
C VAL A 1114 -5.98 -12.61 -9.35
N SER A 1115 -7.18 -12.99 -9.75
CA SER A 1115 -8.03 -12.23 -10.69
C SER A 1115 -9.51 -12.41 -10.35
N ARG A 1116 -10.41 -11.84 -11.16
CA ARG A 1116 -11.85 -12.06 -11.00
C ARG A 1116 -12.24 -13.54 -11.20
N THR A 1117 -11.61 -14.23 -12.15
CA THR A 1117 -11.84 -15.68 -12.38
C THR A 1117 -11.15 -16.53 -11.32
N TRP A 1118 -10.00 -16.09 -10.81
CA TRP A 1118 -9.18 -16.79 -9.83
C TRP A 1118 -8.97 -15.96 -8.56
N PRO A 1119 -10.00 -15.82 -7.70
CA PRO A 1119 -9.97 -14.88 -6.58
C PRO A 1119 -9.10 -15.33 -5.40
N ASN A 1120 -8.63 -16.59 -5.39
CA ASN A 1120 -7.91 -17.17 -4.27
C ASN A 1120 -6.49 -17.59 -4.69
N LYS A 1121 -5.47 -17.09 -3.98
CA LYS A 1121 -4.07 -17.50 -4.15
C LYS A 1121 -3.85 -18.93 -3.65
N GLY A 1122 -2.87 -19.63 -4.22
CA GLY A 1122 -2.47 -20.97 -3.80
C GLY A 1122 -3.06 -22.10 -4.66
N GLU A 1123 -3.05 -23.32 -4.13
CA GLU A 1123 -3.47 -24.51 -4.86
C GLU A 1123 -4.98 -24.55 -5.15
N VAL A 1124 -5.30 -24.96 -6.37
CA VAL A 1124 -6.67 -25.13 -6.85
C VAL A 1124 -7.14 -26.56 -6.54
N GLN A 1125 -8.25 -26.72 -5.83
CA GLN A 1125 -8.79 -28.05 -5.47
C GLN A 1125 -9.38 -28.79 -6.68
N HIS A 1126 -9.33 -30.13 -6.66
CA HIS A 1126 -9.69 -31.02 -7.77
C HIS A 1126 -11.15 -30.94 -8.24
N THR A 1127 -12.05 -30.39 -7.44
CA THR A 1127 -13.44 -30.06 -7.82
C THR A 1127 -13.66 -28.57 -7.64
N LEU A 1128 -13.60 -27.83 -8.75
CA LEU A 1128 -14.10 -26.46 -8.77
C LEU A 1128 -15.58 -26.51 -9.11
N THR A 1129 -16.44 -26.26 -8.13
CA THR A 1129 -17.74 -25.68 -8.44
C THR A 1129 -17.44 -24.25 -8.86
N ILE A 1130 -17.33 -24.00 -10.17
CA ILE A 1130 -17.36 -22.63 -10.67
C ILE A 1130 -18.79 -22.16 -10.39
N ASN A 1131 -19.03 -21.59 -9.22
CA ASN A 1131 -20.30 -20.93 -8.92
C ASN A 1131 -20.36 -19.69 -9.80
N ILE A 1132 -21.23 -19.74 -10.80
CA ILE A 1132 -21.49 -18.65 -11.73
C ILE A 1132 -22.93 -18.19 -11.54
N GLU A 1133 -23.33 -17.95 -10.30
CA GLU A 1133 -24.09 -16.73 -10.12
C GLU A 1133 -23.12 -15.58 -10.43
N PRO A 1134 -23.56 -14.46 -11.04
CA PRO A 1134 -22.74 -13.25 -11.00
C PRO A 1134 -22.31 -13.14 -9.54
N ALA A 1135 -21.00 -13.18 -9.25
CA ALA A 1135 -20.54 -12.96 -7.89
C ALA A 1135 -21.31 -11.71 -7.44
N PRO A 1136 -22.18 -11.79 -6.41
CA PRO A 1136 -22.91 -10.60 -5.96
C PRO A 1136 -21.82 -9.55 -5.74
N GLU A 1137 -21.82 -8.52 -6.59
CA GLU A 1137 -20.73 -7.58 -6.86
C GLU A 1137 -19.50 -7.82 -5.97
N LEU A 1138 -18.59 -8.73 -6.37
CA LEU A 1138 -17.33 -9.03 -5.67
C LEU A 1138 -17.38 -8.67 -4.17
N PHE A 1139 -18.31 -9.30 -3.43
CA PHE A 1139 -18.84 -8.79 -2.14
C PHE A 1139 -17.81 -8.02 -1.32
N GLU A 1140 -17.80 -6.68 -1.44
CA GLU A 1140 -16.63 -5.89 -1.06
C GLU A 1140 -16.56 -5.77 0.47
N TRP A 1141 -15.76 -6.65 1.09
CA TRP A 1141 -15.52 -6.72 2.54
C TRP A 1141 -14.64 -5.60 3.06
N ASP A 1142 -13.91 -4.96 2.16
CA ASP A 1142 -12.76 -4.15 2.46
C ASP A 1142 -12.87 -2.71 1.95
N ASP A 1143 -14.05 -2.32 1.46
CA ASP A 1143 -14.34 -0.97 0.96
C ASP A 1143 -14.22 0.07 2.08
N PRO A 1144 -13.21 0.97 2.06
CA PRO A 1144 -13.08 2.04 3.05
C PRO A 1144 -14.25 3.04 3.00
N ARG A 1145 -14.94 3.15 1.85
CA ARG A 1145 -16.16 3.98 1.74
C ARG A 1145 -17.31 3.40 2.55
N LYS A 1146 -17.30 2.12 2.94
CA LYS A 1146 -18.27 1.60 3.92
C LYS A 1146 -17.99 2.07 5.34
N VAL A 1147 -16.75 2.49 5.63
CA VAL A 1147 -16.38 3.12 6.90
C VAL A 1147 -16.72 4.60 6.90
N GLN A 1148 -16.37 5.31 5.82
CA GLN A 1148 -16.64 6.74 5.63
C GLN A 1148 -18.05 7.03 5.08
N LEU A 1149 -18.82 5.98 4.79
CA LEU A 1149 -20.17 5.93 4.23
C LEU A 1149 -20.45 6.95 3.13
N VAL A 1150 -19.50 7.13 2.20
CA VAL A 1150 -19.60 8.12 1.11
C VAL A 1150 -20.66 7.67 0.09
N PRO A 1151 -21.58 8.55 -0.37
CA PRO A 1151 -22.54 8.21 -1.42
C PRO A 1151 -21.84 7.74 -2.71
N THR A 1152 -22.19 6.56 -3.22
CA THR A 1152 -21.58 5.93 -4.40
C THR A 1152 -22.17 6.49 -5.70
N ASN A 1153 -21.44 7.38 -6.38
CA ASN A 1153 -21.78 7.90 -7.72
C ASN A 1153 -20.66 7.64 -8.76
N GLY A 1154 -19.96 6.51 -8.66
CA GLY A 1154 -18.86 6.15 -9.59
C GLY A 1154 -18.68 4.65 -9.75
N ALA A 1155 -18.05 4.22 -10.84
CA ALA A 1155 -17.75 2.81 -11.10
C ALA A 1155 -16.80 2.26 -10.01
N ASP A 1156 -17.27 1.24 -9.29
CA ASP A 1156 -16.53 0.61 -8.19
C ASP A 1156 -15.32 -0.18 -8.70
N THR A 1157 -14.13 0.28 -8.34
CA THR A 1157 -12.93 -0.57 -8.35
C THR A 1157 -12.88 -1.34 -7.03
N PRO A 1158 -12.90 -2.68 -7.05
CA PRO A 1158 -12.79 -3.49 -5.83
C PRO A 1158 -11.50 -3.17 -5.08
N SER A 1159 -11.60 -2.93 -3.78
CA SER A 1159 -10.46 -2.88 -2.88
C SER A 1159 -9.79 -4.25 -2.77
N ALA A 1160 -8.46 -4.27 -2.89
CA ALA A 1160 -7.66 -5.48 -2.70
C ALA A 1160 -7.79 -6.00 -1.24
N PRO A 1161 -7.97 -7.31 -1.00
CA PRO A 1161 -8.06 -7.91 0.33
C PRO A 1161 -6.96 -7.50 1.33
N TRP A 1162 -7.21 -7.77 2.62
CA TRP A 1162 -6.19 -7.73 3.67
C TRP A 1162 -5.03 -8.69 3.35
N HIS A 1163 -3.80 -8.26 3.65
CA HIS A 1163 -2.58 -9.04 3.38
C HIS A 1163 -2.32 -9.34 1.89
N ASP A 1164 -2.84 -8.52 0.99
CA ASP A 1164 -2.37 -8.53 -0.39
C ASP A 1164 -1.00 -7.85 -0.54
N GLU A 1165 -0.20 -8.42 -1.44
CA GLU A 1165 1.10 -7.91 -1.86
C GLU A 1165 0.91 -6.85 -2.95
N LEU A 1166 1.60 -5.71 -2.85
CA LEU A 1166 1.59 -4.64 -3.86
C LEU A 1166 2.26 -4.98 -5.20
#